data_AF-A0A943PX49-F1
#
_entry.id   AF-A0A943PX49-F1
#
_cell.length_a   1.000
_cell.length_b   1.000
_cell.length_c   1.000
_cell.angle_alpha   90.00
_cell.angle_beta   90.00
_cell.angle_gamma   90.00
#
_symmetry.space_group_name_H-M   'P 1'
#
loop_
_entity.id
_entity.type
_entity.pdbx_description
1 polymer ?
#
loop_
_entity_poly.entity_id
_entity_poly.type
_entity_poly.pdbx_seq_one_letter_code
_entity_poly.pdbx_strand_id
1 'polypeptide(L)'
;MLEFLFGKKKKEEKKDAVLNEIYSKLKKKYSFDNISVKRKTELKNLINKYGYLPYPYIKALEELTPEEILFGLEIKWKKNKIFKDGRFEFSNNEISPLARNNVQNADWIKREGHNIKLINLAGLGDGNKTKEPGRFMDWLRQLLILPTGDLNNNIFNTTIYLIPFHPREFGCAYLPKSSEVSHALLDKELEELTGMDAKAQVKIFIELAQLAGHPVIYDILPQTGRFSKAVLANPQIARWYDITELQNQLAAKVEVTAEKLQKDYDTEDIDVVKSIYKQAQEGSAGTLSEQYQAIFDLFDKEMDNLKKELCNTMLTKASQLKIQKRVRDIVAKVNGTKPNSKLEENDIVKHIDIIQELIKEGLWPAPGGAWCSAGIPVYDKMSECGGYPVFKHYDYKGEDVTNFANLDCQTPYYFVYLEDGTYNKPVIDYFVDFMLKLQEEYNFDGYRVDHIDHIVDAVSEKDGVPISYRAPRTVLNQLNTALKKKIPYFGTLAEYMLWDNYLKEYHHDMNFDLLWGNDIISQQDKTPERITEDNQNLTNYNVNYKDGKRLSILKTYNNQDGEFRCINQYPGQLSENGALFKWAKYKLLPGGKYAQRPVLYVDGDESFTKNGIESVIGEEMSMPREKHYEFYAKFDALDRFVKSQPIITDGEAQILIQEEDGFAAWLISKEPLKKAFLIVSNYNYPTEFVTIHNEDGSCYSEVKKGNPVNNKIIKLPGDFRAISEYIFTDSKYSPKHFTDQLTELTFEELKPAEFRIFVLQKI
;
A
#
# COMPACT_ATOMS: atom_id res chain seq x y z
N MET A 1 24.44 -29.42 -20.85
CA MET A 1 25.53 -29.92 -19.97
C MET A 1 26.90 -29.34 -20.34
N LEU A 2 27.21 -29.10 -21.63
CA LEU A 2 28.47 -28.45 -22.06
C LEU A 2 28.50 -26.91 -21.91
N GLU A 3 27.37 -26.19 -22.03
CA GLU A 3 27.30 -24.75 -21.72
C GLU A 3 27.48 -24.43 -20.22
N PHE A 4 27.12 -25.37 -19.34
CA PHE A 4 27.30 -25.24 -17.89
C PHE A 4 28.77 -25.34 -17.47
N LEU A 5 29.60 -26.05 -18.24
CA LEU A 5 31.02 -26.26 -17.96
C LEU A 5 31.95 -25.25 -18.65
N PHE A 6 31.52 -24.64 -19.77
CA PHE A 6 32.37 -23.77 -20.61
C PHE A 6 31.75 -22.46 -21.06
N GLY A 7 30.54 -22.11 -20.62
CA GLY A 7 30.00 -20.77 -20.80
C GLY A 7 30.91 -19.77 -20.08
N LYS A 8 31.59 -18.89 -20.82
CA LYS A 8 32.24 -17.70 -20.22
C LYS A 8 31.20 -17.06 -19.30
N LYS A 9 31.42 -17.06 -17.98
CA LYS A 9 30.66 -16.22 -17.05
C LYS A 9 30.68 -14.83 -17.68
N LYS A 10 29.51 -14.33 -18.15
CA LYS A 10 29.39 -12.92 -18.52
C LYS A 10 29.97 -12.16 -17.34
N LYS A 11 31.04 -11.40 -17.55
CA LYS A 11 31.57 -10.54 -16.49
C LYS A 11 30.40 -9.66 -16.08
N GLU A 12 29.96 -9.83 -14.85
CA GLU A 12 28.89 -9.02 -14.29
C GLU A 12 29.32 -7.56 -14.40
N GLU A 13 28.45 -6.73 -14.97
CA GLU A 13 28.73 -5.31 -15.13
C GLU A 13 28.87 -4.69 -13.74
N LYS A 14 29.94 -3.90 -13.55
CA LYS A 14 30.18 -3.23 -12.30
C LYS A 14 29.22 -2.04 -12.17
N LYS A 15 28.29 -2.12 -11.23
CA LYS A 15 27.22 -1.11 -11.05
C LYS A 15 27.76 0.27 -10.68
N ASP A 16 28.84 0.31 -9.89
CA ASP A 16 29.51 1.56 -9.53
C ASP A 16 30.06 2.30 -10.78
N ALA A 17 30.60 1.58 -11.76
CA ALA A 17 31.11 2.16 -13.00
C ALA A 17 30.00 2.79 -13.85
N VAL A 18 28.88 2.09 -14.03
CA VAL A 18 27.69 2.60 -14.75
C VAL A 18 27.15 3.85 -14.06
N LEU A 19 27.00 3.80 -12.74
CA LEU A 19 26.49 4.91 -11.96
C LEU A 19 27.43 6.12 -12.01
N ASN A 20 28.74 5.91 -11.99
CA ASN A 20 29.73 6.96 -12.13
C ASN A 20 29.67 7.66 -13.50
N GLU A 21 29.40 6.92 -14.58
CA GLU A 21 29.20 7.53 -15.90
C GLU A 21 27.98 8.46 -15.89
N ILE A 22 26.84 7.96 -15.42
CA ILE A 22 25.58 8.74 -15.32
C ILE A 22 25.80 9.98 -14.44
N TYR A 23 26.40 9.79 -13.26
CA TYR A 23 26.64 10.86 -12.31
C TYR A 23 27.60 11.93 -12.86
N SER A 24 28.62 11.53 -13.62
CA SER A 24 29.55 12.48 -14.25
C SER A 24 28.84 13.38 -15.28
N LYS A 25 27.88 12.83 -16.05
CA LYS A 25 27.05 13.58 -17.00
C LYS A 25 26.13 14.56 -16.26
N LEU A 26 25.47 14.10 -15.21
CA LEU A 26 24.64 14.94 -14.34
C LEU A 26 25.45 16.09 -13.72
N LYS A 27 26.63 15.81 -13.17
CA LYS A 27 27.50 16.82 -12.54
C LYS A 27 28.06 17.82 -13.55
N LYS A 28 28.24 17.41 -14.81
CA LYS A 28 28.61 18.33 -15.89
C LYS A 28 27.44 19.25 -16.28
N LYS A 29 26.21 18.73 -16.35
CA LYS A 29 25.00 19.53 -16.64
C LYS A 29 24.68 20.49 -15.48
N TYR A 30 24.78 20.01 -14.25
CA TYR A 30 24.44 20.74 -13.02
C TYR A 30 25.70 20.96 -12.18
N SER A 31 26.52 21.93 -12.59
CA SER A 31 27.81 22.22 -11.95
C SER A 31 27.66 22.86 -10.58
N PHE A 32 28.42 22.35 -9.60
CA PHE A 32 28.47 22.93 -8.26
C PHE A 32 29.05 24.35 -8.24
N ASP A 33 29.74 24.78 -9.29
CA ASP A 33 30.29 26.14 -9.37
C ASP A 33 29.17 27.20 -9.43
N ASN A 34 27.96 26.81 -9.83
CA ASN A 34 26.78 27.66 -9.84
C ASN A 34 26.19 27.88 -8.44
N ILE A 35 26.65 27.15 -7.41
CA ILE A 35 26.17 27.29 -6.03
C ILE A 35 27.12 28.22 -5.26
N SER A 36 26.57 29.28 -4.67
CA SER A 36 27.36 30.20 -3.84
C SER A 36 28.01 29.49 -2.65
N VAL A 37 29.19 29.97 -2.22
CA VAL A 37 29.92 29.40 -1.06
C VAL A 37 29.06 29.45 0.21
N LYS A 38 28.34 30.56 0.43
CA LYS A 38 27.41 30.71 1.57
C LYS A 38 26.38 29.59 1.58
N ARG A 39 25.75 29.32 0.43
CA ARG A 39 24.70 28.30 0.30
C ARG A 39 25.25 26.88 0.43
N LYS A 40 26.43 26.58 -0.15
CA LYS A 40 27.13 25.30 0.08
C LYS A 40 27.38 25.06 1.57
N THR A 41 27.85 26.08 2.31
CA THR A 41 28.10 25.97 3.75
C THR A 41 26.81 25.75 4.53
N GLU A 42 25.73 26.46 4.19
CA GLU A 42 24.41 26.28 4.83
C GLU A 42 23.89 24.85 4.65
N LEU A 43 23.79 24.38 3.40
CA LEU A 43 23.33 23.02 3.07
C LEU A 43 24.19 21.96 3.75
N LYS A 44 25.52 22.12 3.67
CA LYS A 44 26.47 21.21 4.32
C LYS A 44 26.27 21.15 5.83
N ASN A 45 26.05 22.27 6.49
CA ASN A 45 25.85 22.30 7.94
C ASN A 45 24.54 21.61 8.35
N LEU A 46 23.45 21.87 7.65
CA LEU A 46 22.15 21.24 7.92
C LEU A 46 22.22 19.72 7.70
N ILE A 47 22.72 19.28 6.54
CA ILE A 47 22.82 17.86 6.19
C ILE A 47 23.82 17.14 7.10
N ASN A 48 24.91 17.79 7.50
CA ASN A 48 25.85 17.20 8.45
C ASN A 48 25.23 17.02 9.84
N LYS A 49 24.47 18.02 10.30
CA LYS A 49 23.79 17.98 11.60
C LYS A 49 22.69 16.93 11.67
N TYR A 50 21.83 16.86 10.65
CA TYR A 50 20.61 16.03 10.73
C TYR A 50 20.67 14.74 9.91
N GLY A 51 21.63 14.61 8.98
CA GLY A 51 21.71 13.46 8.06
C GLY A 51 20.96 13.66 6.73
N TYR A 52 20.08 14.65 6.69
CA TYR A 52 19.25 15.05 5.55
C TYR A 52 19.03 16.57 5.60
N LEU A 53 18.39 17.12 4.57
CA LEU A 53 17.96 18.52 4.58
C LEU A 53 16.53 18.59 5.17
N PRO A 54 16.31 19.16 6.37
CA PRO A 54 14.99 19.15 7.03
C PRO A 54 14.07 20.20 6.42
N TYR A 55 13.66 19.97 5.17
CA TYR A 55 12.71 20.78 4.42
C TYR A 55 11.46 19.91 4.15
N PRO A 56 10.24 20.47 4.23
CA PRO A 56 9.09 19.81 3.62
C PRO A 56 9.25 19.82 2.09
N TYR A 57 8.62 18.87 1.41
CA TYR A 57 8.82 18.71 -0.03
C TYR A 57 8.46 19.98 -0.84
N ILE A 58 7.38 20.68 -0.46
CA ILE A 58 7.01 21.95 -1.12
C ILE A 58 8.08 23.03 -1.00
N LYS A 59 8.76 23.15 0.14
CA LYS A 59 9.88 24.10 0.29
C LYS A 59 11.05 23.70 -0.59
N ALA A 60 11.32 22.40 -0.68
CA ALA A 60 12.36 21.89 -1.55
C ALA A 60 12.07 22.16 -3.04
N LEU A 61 10.79 22.07 -3.47
CA LEU A 61 10.37 22.43 -4.84
C LEU A 61 10.59 23.92 -5.14
N GLU A 62 10.38 24.78 -4.16
CA GLU A 62 10.51 26.23 -4.31
C GLU A 62 11.95 26.72 -4.28
N GLU A 63 12.79 26.13 -3.42
CA GLU A 63 14.10 26.67 -3.10
C GLU A 63 15.28 25.93 -3.72
N LEU A 64 15.14 24.63 -4.03
CA LEU A 64 16.30 23.82 -4.43
C LEU A 64 16.44 23.71 -5.94
N THR A 65 17.58 24.17 -6.41
CA THR A 65 18.08 23.93 -7.77
C THR A 65 18.59 22.49 -7.93
N PRO A 66 18.63 21.96 -9.17
CA PRO A 66 19.25 20.67 -9.46
C PRO A 66 20.70 20.52 -8.95
N GLU A 67 21.49 21.59 -9.04
CA GLU A 67 22.86 21.65 -8.54
C GLU A 67 22.93 21.42 -7.03
N GLU A 68 22.07 22.10 -6.27
CA GLU A 68 21.98 21.98 -4.81
C GLU A 68 21.51 20.58 -4.39
N ILE A 69 20.59 19.98 -5.15
CA ILE A 69 20.12 18.61 -4.93
C ILE A 69 21.30 17.63 -5.04
N LEU A 70 22.06 17.69 -6.13
CA LEU A 70 23.22 16.80 -6.33
C LEU A 70 24.34 17.07 -5.31
N PHE A 71 24.58 18.33 -4.95
CA PHE A 71 25.56 18.69 -3.92
C PHE A 71 25.19 18.08 -2.56
N GLY A 72 23.92 18.19 -2.16
CA GLY A 72 23.42 17.64 -0.92
C GLY A 72 23.47 16.10 -0.89
N LEU A 73 23.08 15.45 -1.99
CA LEU A 73 23.13 13.99 -2.11
C LEU A 73 24.56 13.45 -2.04
N GLU A 74 25.55 14.14 -2.62
CA GLU A 74 26.97 13.75 -2.51
C GLU A 74 27.40 13.66 -1.03
N ILE A 75 26.87 14.53 -0.15
CA ILE A 75 27.13 14.48 1.29
C ILE A 75 26.47 13.24 1.93
N LYS A 76 25.21 12.92 1.57
CA LYS A 76 24.52 11.71 2.07
C LYS A 76 25.25 10.43 1.65
N TRP A 77 25.69 10.34 0.40
CA TRP A 77 26.44 9.20 -0.13
C TRP A 77 27.81 9.04 0.53
N LYS A 78 28.53 10.15 0.78
CA LYS A 78 29.77 10.13 1.58
C LYS A 78 29.54 9.62 3.00
N LYS A 79 28.47 10.07 3.67
CA LYS A 79 28.09 9.59 5.02
C LYS A 79 27.78 8.09 5.04
N ASN A 80 27.23 7.55 3.95
CA ASN A 80 26.98 6.12 3.77
C ASN A 80 28.23 5.33 3.31
N LYS A 81 29.39 5.98 3.17
CA LYS A 81 30.69 5.39 2.79
C LYS A 81 30.71 4.70 1.42
N ILE A 82 29.84 5.13 0.50
CA ILE A 82 29.75 4.59 -0.87
C ILE A 82 30.25 5.57 -1.94
N PHE A 83 30.70 6.77 -1.52
CA PHE A 83 31.19 7.81 -2.43
C PHE A 83 32.46 8.44 -1.87
N LYS A 84 33.55 8.38 -2.64
CA LYS A 84 34.88 8.87 -2.26
C LYS A 84 35.60 9.42 -3.50
N ASP A 85 36.40 10.47 -3.33
CA ASP A 85 37.23 11.04 -4.40
C ASP A 85 36.44 11.40 -5.67
N GLY A 86 35.19 11.85 -5.50
CA GLY A 86 34.32 12.28 -6.60
C GLY A 86 33.62 11.15 -7.35
N ARG A 87 33.68 9.90 -6.85
CA ARG A 87 33.06 8.72 -7.49
C ARG A 87 32.41 7.79 -6.49
N PHE A 88 31.44 7.01 -6.96
CA PHE A 88 30.89 5.85 -6.27
C PHE A 88 31.91 4.71 -6.21
N GLU A 89 31.96 4.01 -5.08
CA GLU A 89 32.81 2.84 -4.85
C GLU A 89 32.04 1.87 -3.92
N PHE A 90 31.51 0.78 -4.48
CA PHE A 90 30.75 -0.25 -3.77
C PHE A 90 30.70 -1.56 -4.57
N SER A 91 30.43 -2.67 -3.90
CA SER A 91 30.18 -3.96 -4.55
C SER A 91 28.71 -4.11 -4.96
N ASN A 92 28.40 -4.82 -6.06
CA ASN A 92 27.02 -4.98 -6.55
C ASN A 92 26.05 -5.52 -5.46
N ASN A 93 26.53 -6.35 -4.54
CA ASN A 93 25.73 -6.89 -3.42
C ASN A 93 25.59 -5.93 -2.23
N GLU A 94 26.22 -4.75 -2.25
CA GLU A 94 26.20 -3.74 -1.17
C GLU A 94 25.34 -2.52 -1.50
N ILE A 95 24.57 -2.56 -2.59
CA ILE A 95 23.63 -1.49 -2.98
C ILE A 95 22.59 -1.29 -1.88
N SER A 96 21.91 -2.37 -1.50
CA SER A 96 20.95 -2.36 -0.39
C SER A 96 21.65 -1.94 0.92
N PRO A 97 21.09 -0.99 1.68
CA PRO A 97 21.63 -0.64 2.99
C PRO A 97 21.54 -1.80 3.98
N LEU A 98 20.61 -2.74 3.78
CA LEU A 98 20.43 -3.90 4.65
C LEU A 98 21.56 -4.92 4.42
N ALA A 99 21.86 -5.22 3.16
CA ALA A 99 23.00 -6.07 2.80
C ALA A 99 24.32 -5.46 3.30
N ARG A 100 24.54 -4.17 3.05
CA ARG A 100 25.74 -3.44 3.46
C ARG A 100 25.95 -3.41 4.98
N ASN A 101 24.87 -3.51 5.76
CA ASN A 101 24.92 -3.60 7.23
C ASN A 101 24.77 -5.05 7.75
N ASN A 102 24.89 -6.06 6.89
CA ASN A 102 24.81 -7.49 7.24
C ASN A 102 23.54 -7.88 8.01
N VAL A 103 22.40 -7.31 7.64
CA VAL A 103 21.10 -7.65 8.24
C VAL A 103 20.73 -9.10 7.89
N GLN A 104 20.23 -9.86 8.86
CA GLN A 104 20.02 -11.32 8.72
C GLN A 104 18.54 -11.73 8.56
N ASN A 105 17.61 -10.84 8.91
CA ASN A 105 16.17 -11.10 8.87
C ASN A 105 15.40 -9.77 8.78
N ALA A 106 14.08 -9.83 8.60
CA ALA A 106 13.23 -8.67 8.42
C ALA A 106 12.94 -7.85 9.69
N ASP A 107 13.57 -8.11 10.85
CA ASP A 107 13.29 -7.34 12.07
C ASP A 107 13.73 -5.87 11.98
N TRP A 108 14.57 -5.52 11.01
CA TRP A 108 15.00 -4.14 10.75
C TRP A 108 13.83 -3.18 10.53
N ILE A 109 12.70 -3.65 9.97
CA ILE A 109 11.53 -2.82 9.66
C ILE A 109 10.59 -2.66 10.86
N LYS A 110 10.72 -3.48 11.90
CA LYS A 110 9.72 -3.62 12.99
C LYS A 110 9.94 -2.67 14.16
N ARG A 111 10.87 -1.71 14.06
CA ARG A 111 11.34 -0.90 15.19
C ARG A 111 10.43 0.29 15.48
N GLU A 112 10.26 0.59 16.76
CA GLU A 112 9.73 1.90 17.16
C GLU A 112 10.71 3.00 16.71
N GLY A 113 10.17 4.13 16.26
CA GLY A 113 10.95 5.20 15.64
C GLY A 113 11.35 4.95 14.17
N HIS A 114 11.21 3.73 13.65
CA HIS A 114 11.32 3.47 12.22
C HIS A 114 10.12 4.04 11.46
N ASN A 115 10.39 4.60 10.29
CA ASN A 115 9.39 5.23 9.44
C ASN A 115 9.32 4.56 8.09
N ILE A 116 8.11 4.48 7.55
CA ILE A 116 7.83 4.13 6.17
C ILE A 116 7.10 5.32 5.55
N LYS A 117 7.60 5.83 4.43
CA LYS A 117 6.95 6.90 3.66
C LYS A 117 6.44 6.35 2.35
N LEU A 118 5.12 6.41 2.13
CA LEU A 118 4.49 6.10 0.85
C LEU A 118 4.79 7.22 -0.15
N ILE A 119 5.37 6.87 -1.30
CA ILE A 119 5.78 7.81 -2.34
C ILE A 119 5.24 7.36 -3.70
N ASN A 120 4.59 8.28 -4.41
CA ASN A 120 4.27 8.19 -5.83
C ASN A 120 5.26 9.03 -6.64
N LEU A 121 6.00 8.42 -7.57
CA LEU A 121 6.97 9.12 -8.42
C LEU A 121 6.33 10.22 -9.29
N ALA A 122 5.12 9.99 -9.82
CA ALA A 122 4.37 11.00 -10.57
C ALA A 122 4.00 12.19 -9.68
N GLY A 123 3.65 11.91 -8.42
CA GLY A 123 3.25 12.92 -7.44
C GLY A 123 4.36 13.91 -7.07
N LEU A 124 5.63 13.57 -7.30
CA LEU A 124 6.78 14.37 -6.87
C LEU A 124 7.04 15.62 -7.70
N GLY A 125 6.34 15.89 -8.80
CA GLY A 125 6.47 17.20 -9.44
C GLY A 125 5.75 18.32 -8.67
N ASP A 126 5.84 19.54 -9.18
CA ASP A 126 5.25 20.74 -8.56
C ASP A 126 3.76 20.90 -8.93
N GLY A 127 2.90 20.16 -8.22
CA GLY A 127 1.45 20.18 -8.40
C GLY A 127 0.79 21.54 -8.15
N ASN A 128 1.49 22.46 -7.49
CA ASN A 128 1.00 23.83 -7.27
C ASN A 128 1.17 24.71 -8.53
N LYS A 129 1.96 24.26 -9.51
CA LYS A 129 2.20 24.97 -10.77
C LYS A 129 1.68 24.22 -11.99
N THR A 130 1.78 22.90 -11.98
CA THR A 130 1.46 22.06 -13.15
C THR A 130 0.97 20.68 -12.73
N LYS A 131 0.16 20.04 -13.58
CA LYS A 131 -0.21 18.63 -13.41
C LYS A 131 0.86 17.65 -13.91
N GLU A 132 1.87 18.13 -14.64
CA GLU A 132 2.91 17.30 -15.23
C GLU A 132 3.56 16.38 -14.19
N PRO A 133 3.73 15.07 -14.47
CA PRO A 133 4.34 14.12 -13.53
C PRO A 133 5.76 14.53 -13.12
N GLY A 134 6.14 14.16 -11.89
CA GLY A 134 7.50 14.31 -11.38
C GLY A 134 8.54 13.59 -12.23
N ARG A 135 9.69 14.24 -12.42
CA ARG A 135 10.84 13.76 -13.21
C ARG A 135 12.01 13.37 -12.32
N PHE A 136 13.09 12.88 -12.91
CA PHE A 136 14.20 12.28 -12.18
C PHE A 136 14.81 13.20 -11.11
N MET A 137 15.00 14.49 -11.40
CA MET A 137 15.52 15.45 -10.40
C MET A 137 14.53 15.72 -9.26
N ASP A 138 13.22 15.60 -9.49
CA ASP A 138 12.21 15.67 -8.44
C ASP A 138 12.30 14.46 -7.51
N TRP A 139 12.56 13.28 -8.05
CA TRP A 139 12.78 12.07 -7.27
C TRP A 139 14.05 12.19 -6.40
N LEU A 140 15.13 12.72 -6.97
CA LEU A 140 16.37 13.01 -6.23
C LEU A 140 16.18 14.09 -5.16
N ARG A 141 15.30 15.08 -5.40
CA ARG A 141 14.93 16.08 -4.39
C ARG A 141 14.29 15.42 -3.17
N GLN A 142 13.35 14.49 -3.39
CA GLN A 142 12.71 13.74 -2.31
C GLN A 142 13.74 12.96 -1.50
N LEU A 143 14.73 12.34 -2.18
CA LEU A 143 15.80 11.60 -1.51
C LEU A 143 16.69 12.49 -0.62
N LEU A 144 16.97 13.73 -1.03
CA LEU A 144 17.79 14.65 -0.25
C LEU A 144 17.12 15.01 1.09
N ILE A 145 15.81 15.25 1.08
CA ILE A 145 15.05 15.68 2.26
C ILE A 145 14.56 14.52 3.13
N LEU A 146 14.61 13.28 2.64
CA LEU A 146 14.04 12.13 3.34
C LEU A 146 14.78 11.88 4.67
N PRO A 147 14.06 11.80 5.82
CA PRO A 147 14.69 11.70 7.13
C PRO A 147 15.53 10.44 7.32
N THR A 148 16.68 10.61 7.98
CA THR A 148 17.56 9.51 8.35
C THR A 148 17.12 8.82 9.65
N GLY A 149 17.65 7.63 9.89
CA GLY A 149 17.48 6.86 11.11
C GLY A 149 18.62 7.09 12.09
N ASP A 150 18.71 6.21 13.09
CA ASP A 150 19.83 6.10 14.01
C ASP A 150 20.29 4.64 14.10
N LEU A 151 21.33 4.29 13.34
CA LEU A 151 21.86 2.94 13.29
C LEU A 151 22.43 2.48 14.65
N ASN A 152 22.77 3.39 15.57
CA ASN A 152 23.17 2.99 16.92
C ASN A 152 22.01 2.36 17.70
N ASN A 153 20.78 2.72 17.35
CA ASN A 153 19.54 2.15 17.89
C ASN A 153 18.94 1.10 16.95
N ASN A 154 19.68 0.65 15.92
CA ASN A 154 19.19 -0.24 14.86
C ASN A 154 17.98 0.30 14.08
N ILE A 155 17.84 1.62 13.98
CA ILE A 155 16.80 2.28 13.20
C ILE A 155 17.42 2.71 11.87
N PHE A 156 16.99 2.08 10.78
CA PHE A 156 17.43 2.46 9.43
C PHE A 156 16.82 3.80 9.02
N ASN A 157 17.35 4.38 7.94
CA ASN A 157 16.70 5.55 7.35
C ASN A 157 15.28 5.20 6.92
N THR A 158 14.42 6.22 6.84
CA THR A 158 13.02 6.07 6.44
C THR A 158 12.92 5.19 5.20
N THR A 159 12.15 4.10 5.30
CA THR A 159 11.88 3.21 4.19
C THR A 159 11.03 3.95 3.16
N ILE A 160 11.45 3.89 1.90
CA ILE A 160 10.62 4.33 0.78
C ILE A 160 9.67 3.19 0.47
N TYR A 161 8.38 3.44 0.61
CA TYR A 161 7.34 2.57 0.07
C TYR A 161 6.91 3.14 -1.28
N LEU A 162 7.39 2.54 -2.36
CA LEU A 162 6.98 2.91 -3.71
C LEU A 162 5.70 2.19 -4.07
N ILE A 163 4.67 2.98 -4.36
CA ILE A 163 3.49 2.46 -5.05
C ILE A 163 3.84 2.16 -6.52
N PRO A 164 2.97 1.45 -7.25
CA PRO A 164 3.29 1.05 -8.60
C PRO A 164 3.56 2.24 -9.53
N PHE A 165 4.46 2.05 -10.49
CA PHE A 165 4.87 3.05 -11.48
C PHE A 165 4.59 2.59 -12.92
N HIS A 166 3.66 1.65 -13.07
CA HIS A 166 3.25 1.10 -14.35
C HIS A 166 2.09 1.90 -14.97
N PRO A 167 1.90 1.83 -16.31
CA PRO A 167 0.72 2.41 -16.94
C PRO A 167 -0.57 1.81 -16.37
N ARG A 168 -1.60 2.65 -16.24
CA ARG A 168 -2.90 2.29 -15.65
C ARG A 168 -4.06 2.55 -16.60
N GLU A 169 -5.20 1.93 -16.31
CA GLU A 169 -6.46 2.19 -17.00
C GLU A 169 -7.49 2.84 -16.05
N PHE A 170 -8.39 3.63 -16.62
CA PHE A 170 -9.51 4.29 -15.92
C PHE A 170 -9.15 5.14 -14.71
N GLY A 171 -7.91 5.64 -14.65
CA GLY A 171 -7.43 6.41 -13.50
C GLY A 171 -7.42 5.60 -12.21
N CYS A 172 -7.31 4.26 -12.27
CA CYS A 172 -7.33 3.40 -11.09
C CYS A 172 -5.93 2.85 -10.81
N ALA A 173 -5.44 3.07 -9.58
CA ALA A 173 -4.15 2.57 -9.09
C ALA A 173 -3.92 1.08 -9.36
N TYR A 174 -5.02 0.33 -9.22
CA TYR A 174 -5.06 -1.13 -9.15
C TYR A 174 -5.41 -1.78 -10.50
N LEU A 175 -5.36 -1.04 -11.62
CA LEU A 175 -5.59 -1.56 -12.97
C LEU A 175 -4.34 -1.44 -13.84
N PRO A 176 -3.30 -2.27 -13.59
CA PRO A 176 -2.12 -2.30 -14.44
C PRO A 176 -2.49 -2.72 -15.87
N LYS A 177 -2.10 -1.89 -16.84
CA LYS A 177 -2.13 -2.25 -18.25
C LYS A 177 -1.02 -3.22 -18.62
N SER A 178 0.12 -3.11 -17.94
CA SER A 178 1.30 -3.97 -18.07
C SER A 178 2.21 -3.79 -16.85
N SER A 179 3.29 -4.55 -16.81
CA SER A 179 4.34 -4.42 -15.78
C SER A 179 5.48 -3.47 -16.17
N GLU A 180 5.36 -2.76 -17.30
CA GLU A 180 6.36 -1.80 -17.77
C GLU A 180 6.33 -0.50 -16.95
N VAL A 181 7.37 0.33 -17.02
CA VAL A 181 7.34 1.66 -16.41
C VAL A 181 6.52 2.60 -17.28
N SER A 182 5.63 3.39 -16.67
CA SER A 182 4.83 4.38 -17.38
C SER A 182 5.70 5.36 -18.15
N HIS A 183 5.40 5.53 -19.44
CA HIS A 183 6.04 6.53 -20.28
C HIS A 183 5.77 7.96 -19.78
N ALA A 184 4.71 8.17 -18.99
CA ALA A 184 4.42 9.44 -18.35
C ALA A 184 5.54 9.87 -17.39
N LEU A 185 6.32 8.93 -16.86
CA LEU A 185 7.43 9.20 -15.93
C LEU A 185 8.78 9.52 -16.60
N LEU A 186 8.88 9.36 -17.93
CA LEU A 186 10.14 9.56 -18.66
C LEU A 186 10.67 10.99 -18.53
N ASP A 187 11.87 11.18 -17.99
CA ASP A 187 12.60 12.44 -18.14
C ASP A 187 13.33 12.44 -19.49
N LYS A 188 12.77 13.16 -20.47
CA LYS A 188 13.32 13.24 -21.83
C LYS A 188 14.69 13.90 -21.86
N GLU A 189 14.91 14.93 -21.05
CA GLU A 189 16.22 15.59 -21.02
C GLU A 189 17.30 14.67 -20.46
N LEU A 190 16.94 13.82 -19.50
CA LEU A 190 17.84 12.82 -18.95
C LEU A 190 18.10 11.69 -19.94
N GLU A 191 17.07 11.25 -20.68
CA GLU A 191 17.21 10.28 -21.77
C GLU A 191 18.19 10.80 -22.83
N GLU A 192 18.05 12.04 -23.30
CA GLU A 192 18.97 12.66 -24.25
C GLU A 192 20.40 12.77 -23.70
N LEU A 193 20.55 13.06 -22.40
CA LEU A 193 21.84 13.21 -21.74
C LEU A 193 22.57 11.87 -21.55
N THR A 194 21.83 10.80 -21.22
CA THR A 194 22.40 9.57 -20.67
C THR A 194 22.10 8.31 -21.49
N GLY A 195 21.07 8.34 -22.34
CA GLY A 195 20.50 7.20 -23.05
C GLY A 195 19.56 6.34 -22.21
N MET A 196 19.18 6.77 -21.00
CA MET A 196 18.30 6.01 -20.10
C MET A 196 16.83 6.19 -20.46
N ASP A 197 16.16 5.08 -20.79
CA ASP A 197 14.70 5.01 -20.85
C ASP A 197 14.06 5.13 -19.45
N ALA A 198 12.73 5.22 -19.39
CA ALA A 198 12.00 5.40 -18.13
C ALA A 198 12.31 4.29 -17.11
N LYS A 199 12.47 3.04 -17.57
CA LYS A 199 12.80 1.89 -16.73
C LYS A 199 14.19 2.01 -16.13
N ALA A 200 15.19 2.38 -16.92
CA ALA A 200 16.55 2.63 -16.45
C ALA A 200 16.58 3.80 -15.44
N GLN A 201 15.82 4.87 -15.68
CA GLN A 201 15.73 6.00 -14.76
C GLN A 201 15.15 5.59 -13.39
N VAL A 202 14.06 4.82 -13.35
CA VAL A 202 13.47 4.31 -12.10
C VAL A 202 14.45 3.37 -11.38
N LYS A 203 15.12 2.47 -12.09
CA LYS A 203 16.13 1.57 -11.50
C LYS A 203 17.27 2.34 -10.86
N ILE A 204 17.82 3.34 -11.56
CA ILE A 204 18.90 4.18 -11.03
C ILE A 204 18.42 5.00 -9.82
N PHE A 205 17.18 5.50 -9.83
CA PHE A 205 16.62 6.16 -8.65
C PHE A 205 16.57 5.24 -7.43
N ILE A 206 16.08 4.00 -7.59
CA ILE A 206 16.01 3.02 -6.50
C ILE A 206 17.43 2.69 -5.98
N GLU A 207 18.39 2.43 -6.88
CA GLU A 207 19.78 2.19 -6.52
C GLU A 207 20.36 3.39 -5.74
N LEU A 208 20.15 4.62 -6.20
CA LEU A 208 20.60 5.84 -5.53
C LEU A 208 19.96 6.05 -4.15
N ALA A 209 18.69 5.68 -4.00
CA ALA A 209 17.98 5.74 -2.72
C ALA A 209 18.58 4.78 -1.70
N GLN A 210 18.85 3.53 -2.11
CA GLN A 210 19.49 2.50 -1.29
C GLN A 210 20.94 2.87 -0.91
N LEU A 211 21.70 3.43 -1.86
CA LEU A 211 23.05 3.95 -1.62
C LEU A 211 23.05 5.17 -0.68
N ALA A 212 21.98 5.97 -0.66
CA ALA A 212 21.76 7.02 0.33
C ALA A 212 21.26 6.50 1.69
N GLY A 213 21.10 5.19 1.84
CA GLY A 213 20.82 4.52 3.10
C GLY A 213 19.34 4.17 3.33
N HIS A 214 18.45 4.40 2.37
CA HIS A 214 17.02 4.17 2.49
C HIS A 214 16.63 2.80 1.91
N PRO A 215 16.09 1.87 2.72
CA PRO A 215 15.48 0.66 2.17
C PRO A 215 14.29 1.01 1.28
N VAL A 216 14.06 0.23 0.22
CA VAL A 216 12.95 0.46 -0.72
C VAL A 216 12.06 -0.78 -0.79
N ILE A 217 10.78 -0.62 -0.45
CA ILE A 217 9.76 -1.66 -0.61
C ILE A 217 8.79 -1.26 -1.73
N TYR A 218 8.17 -2.26 -2.37
CA TYR A 218 7.29 -2.07 -3.51
C TYR A 218 5.94 -2.77 -3.33
N ASP A 219 4.90 -2.18 -3.88
CA ASP A 219 3.54 -2.72 -3.87
C ASP A 219 3.35 -3.80 -4.95
N ILE A 220 2.80 -4.96 -4.59
CA ILE A 220 2.51 -6.05 -5.54
C ILE A 220 1.05 -6.51 -5.42
N LEU A 221 0.49 -6.89 -6.56
CA LEU A 221 -0.93 -7.24 -6.71
C LEU A 221 -1.08 -8.73 -7.05
N PRO A 222 -1.92 -9.49 -6.34
CA PRO A 222 -2.35 -10.83 -6.72
C PRO A 222 -3.49 -10.83 -7.77
N GLN A 223 -3.67 -9.69 -8.46
CA GLN A 223 -4.55 -9.49 -9.60
C GLN A 223 -3.92 -8.51 -10.60
N THR A 224 -4.52 -8.39 -11.78
CA THR A 224 -4.10 -7.46 -12.85
C THR A 224 -5.31 -6.91 -13.58
N GLY A 225 -5.16 -5.90 -14.45
CA GLY A 225 -6.27 -5.45 -15.32
C GLY A 225 -6.79 -6.55 -16.25
N ARG A 226 -8.12 -6.57 -16.51
CA ARG A 226 -8.72 -7.41 -17.57
C ARG A 226 -8.00 -7.06 -18.88
N PHE A 227 -7.40 -8.04 -19.54
CA PHE A 227 -6.59 -7.85 -20.77
C PHE A 227 -5.26 -7.10 -20.60
N SER A 228 -4.64 -7.07 -19.42
CA SER A 228 -3.25 -6.60 -19.31
C SER A 228 -2.32 -7.37 -20.25
N LYS A 229 -1.16 -6.79 -20.61
CA LYS A 229 -0.18 -7.50 -21.46
C LYS A 229 0.23 -8.85 -20.86
N ALA A 230 0.28 -8.98 -19.53
CA ALA A 230 0.53 -10.25 -18.86
C ALA A 230 -0.52 -11.31 -19.21
N VAL A 231 -1.80 -10.95 -19.15
CA VAL A 231 -2.94 -11.84 -19.47
C VAL A 231 -2.95 -12.21 -20.95
N LEU A 232 -2.65 -11.27 -21.85
CA LEU A 232 -2.63 -11.54 -23.29
C LEU A 232 -1.44 -12.40 -23.70
N ALA A 233 -0.26 -12.17 -23.12
CA ALA A 233 0.93 -12.98 -23.36
C ALA A 233 0.77 -14.40 -22.79
N ASN A 234 0.05 -14.53 -21.68
CA ASN A 234 -0.13 -15.78 -20.96
C ASN A 234 -1.61 -16.04 -20.59
N PRO A 235 -2.50 -16.37 -21.55
CA PRO A 235 -3.94 -16.51 -21.27
C PRO A 235 -4.29 -17.48 -20.13
N GLN A 236 -3.42 -18.46 -19.85
CA GLN A 236 -3.59 -19.43 -18.78
C GLN A 236 -3.51 -18.85 -17.35
N ILE A 237 -2.97 -17.64 -17.17
CA ILE A 237 -2.85 -17.03 -15.84
C ILE A 237 -4.19 -16.48 -15.33
N ALA A 238 -5.19 -16.34 -16.20
CA ALA A 238 -6.53 -15.86 -15.87
C ALA A 238 -7.60 -16.87 -16.30
N ARG A 239 -8.78 -16.76 -15.69
CA ARG A 239 -9.99 -17.43 -16.18
C ARG A 239 -10.67 -16.58 -17.25
N TRP A 240 -11.41 -17.21 -18.14
CA TRP A 240 -12.05 -16.58 -19.29
C TRP A 240 -13.48 -17.06 -19.47
N TYR A 241 -14.36 -16.13 -19.85
CA TYR A 241 -15.69 -16.42 -20.35
C TYR A 241 -15.73 -16.33 -21.87
N ASP A 242 -16.57 -17.19 -22.44
CA ASP A 242 -17.08 -17.10 -23.80
C ASP A 242 -18.53 -16.62 -23.71
N ILE A 243 -18.72 -15.31 -23.71
CA ILE A 243 -20.02 -14.66 -23.50
C ILE A 243 -20.99 -15.03 -24.60
N THR A 244 -20.52 -15.16 -25.85
CA THR A 244 -21.35 -15.59 -26.97
C THR A 244 -21.87 -17.02 -26.75
N GLU A 245 -21.01 -17.94 -26.29
CA GLU A 245 -21.47 -19.28 -25.97
C GLU A 245 -22.43 -19.31 -24.76
N LEU A 246 -22.16 -18.52 -23.71
CA LEU A 246 -23.09 -18.40 -22.57
C LEU A 246 -24.46 -17.87 -23.00
N GLN A 247 -24.51 -16.80 -23.80
CA GLN A 247 -25.75 -16.21 -24.26
C GLN A 247 -26.57 -17.22 -25.07
N ASN A 248 -25.92 -18.01 -25.93
CA ASN A 248 -26.60 -19.09 -26.67
C ASN A 248 -27.16 -20.17 -25.74
N GLN A 249 -26.40 -20.59 -24.73
CA GLN A 249 -26.86 -21.58 -23.76
C GLN A 249 -28.00 -21.03 -22.88
N LEU A 250 -27.91 -19.77 -22.46
CA LEU A 250 -28.93 -19.08 -21.68
C LEU A 250 -30.22 -18.89 -22.47
N ALA A 251 -30.16 -18.52 -23.75
CA ALA A 251 -31.33 -18.38 -24.60
C ALA A 251 -32.14 -19.69 -24.67
N ALA A 252 -31.48 -20.84 -24.70
CA ALA A 252 -32.16 -22.14 -24.64
C ALA A 252 -32.82 -22.40 -23.27
N LYS A 253 -32.21 -21.93 -22.18
CA LYS A 253 -32.77 -22.05 -20.82
C LYS A 253 -33.95 -21.10 -20.58
N VAL A 254 -33.94 -19.93 -21.20
CA VAL A 254 -35.06 -18.97 -21.18
C VAL A 254 -36.33 -19.62 -21.71
N GLU A 255 -36.28 -20.39 -22.80
CA GLU A 255 -37.46 -21.09 -23.31
C GLU A 255 -38.01 -22.09 -22.29
N VAL A 256 -37.15 -22.87 -21.64
CA VAL A 256 -37.55 -23.85 -20.60
C VAL A 256 -38.20 -23.16 -19.39
N THR A 257 -37.64 -22.02 -18.95
CA THR A 257 -38.19 -21.25 -17.84
C THR A 257 -39.55 -20.64 -18.20
N ALA A 258 -39.71 -20.15 -19.44
CA ALA A 258 -40.98 -19.64 -19.93
C ALA A 258 -42.07 -20.73 -19.94
N GLU A 259 -41.77 -21.93 -20.47
CA GLU A 259 -42.70 -23.07 -20.44
C GLU A 259 -43.09 -23.48 -19.01
N LYS A 260 -42.18 -23.36 -18.05
CA LYS A 260 -42.47 -23.63 -16.63
C LYS A 260 -43.46 -22.59 -16.08
N LEU A 261 -43.22 -21.30 -16.33
CA LEU A 261 -44.02 -20.20 -15.77
C LEU A 261 -45.38 -20.03 -16.45
N GLN A 262 -45.54 -20.46 -17.72
CA GLN A 262 -46.83 -20.50 -18.42
C GLN A 262 -47.90 -21.37 -17.72
N LYS A 263 -47.50 -22.19 -16.74
CA LYS A 263 -48.44 -22.97 -15.90
C LYS A 263 -49.16 -22.11 -14.87
N ASP A 264 -48.54 -21.01 -14.45
CA ASP A 264 -48.96 -20.18 -13.32
C ASP A 264 -49.38 -18.75 -13.76
N TYR A 265 -49.09 -18.36 -15.01
CA TYR A 265 -49.34 -17.03 -15.57
C TYR A 265 -49.91 -17.11 -17.00
N ASP A 266 -50.50 -15.99 -17.47
CA ASP A 266 -51.02 -15.88 -18.83
C ASP A 266 -49.90 -16.05 -19.89
N THR A 267 -50.21 -16.76 -20.96
CA THR A 267 -49.22 -17.10 -22.00
C THR A 267 -48.73 -15.86 -22.75
N GLU A 268 -49.60 -14.89 -23.02
CA GLU A 268 -49.21 -13.64 -23.69
C GLU A 268 -48.28 -12.82 -22.79
N ASP A 269 -48.58 -12.74 -21.50
CA ASP A 269 -47.73 -12.04 -20.52
C ASP A 269 -46.35 -12.70 -20.41
N ILE A 270 -46.27 -14.05 -20.36
CA ILE A 270 -44.99 -14.75 -20.35
C ILE A 270 -44.21 -14.55 -21.66
N ASP A 271 -44.86 -14.56 -22.82
CA ASP A 271 -44.17 -14.36 -24.10
C ASP A 271 -43.62 -12.93 -24.24
N VAL A 272 -44.34 -11.93 -23.72
CA VAL A 272 -43.85 -10.55 -23.60
C VAL A 272 -42.62 -10.49 -22.68
N VAL A 273 -42.73 -11.02 -21.46
CA VAL A 273 -41.62 -11.00 -20.48
C VAL A 273 -40.42 -11.78 -20.99
N LYS A 274 -40.61 -12.92 -21.66
CA LYS A 274 -39.55 -13.70 -22.30
C LYS A 274 -38.79 -12.88 -23.32
N SER A 275 -39.51 -12.15 -24.18
CA SER A 275 -38.92 -11.30 -25.21
C SER A 275 -38.11 -10.15 -24.59
N ILE A 276 -38.67 -9.52 -23.56
CA ILE A 276 -38.02 -8.48 -22.76
C ILE A 276 -36.78 -9.04 -22.05
N TYR A 277 -36.85 -10.24 -21.49
CA TYR A 277 -35.73 -10.89 -20.82
C TYR A 277 -34.57 -11.15 -21.78
N LYS A 278 -34.84 -11.65 -22.99
CA LYS A 278 -33.81 -11.81 -24.03
C LYS A 278 -33.20 -10.47 -24.43
N GLN A 279 -34.01 -9.43 -24.58
CA GLN A 279 -33.51 -8.09 -24.87
C GLN A 279 -32.64 -7.54 -23.71
N ALA A 280 -33.05 -7.78 -22.47
CA ALA A 280 -32.32 -7.39 -21.27
C ALA A 280 -30.96 -8.11 -21.15
N GLN A 281 -30.84 -9.33 -21.68
CA GLN A 281 -29.58 -10.08 -21.73
C GLN A 281 -28.55 -9.46 -22.70
N GLU A 282 -29.03 -8.77 -23.73
CA GLU A 282 -28.21 -8.07 -24.72
C GLU A 282 -27.96 -6.58 -24.36
N GLY A 283 -28.67 -6.05 -23.36
CA GLY A 283 -28.50 -4.69 -22.84
C GLY A 283 -29.74 -4.14 -22.14
N SER A 284 -30.26 -3.00 -22.61
CA SER A 284 -31.40 -2.33 -21.95
C SER A 284 -32.75 -3.03 -22.22
N ALA A 285 -33.47 -3.34 -21.13
CA ALA A 285 -34.85 -3.82 -21.14
C ALA A 285 -35.90 -2.68 -21.24
N GLY A 286 -35.49 -1.43 -21.03
CA GLY A 286 -36.41 -0.30 -20.85
C GLY A 286 -37.15 -0.34 -19.50
N THR A 287 -38.08 0.59 -19.29
CA THR A 287 -38.94 0.61 -18.10
C THR A 287 -40.15 -0.30 -18.29
N LEU A 288 -40.37 -1.22 -17.35
CA LEU A 288 -41.52 -2.14 -17.35
C LEU A 288 -42.67 -1.57 -16.52
N SER A 289 -43.91 -1.94 -16.86
CA SER A 289 -45.05 -1.71 -15.98
C SER A 289 -44.94 -2.60 -14.74
N GLU A 290 -45.62 -2.24 -13.64
CA GLU A 290 -45.57 -3.01 -12.38
C GLU A 290 -45.93 -4.50 -12.57
N GLN A 291 -46.92 -4.80 -13.42
CA GLN A 291 -47.31 -6.17 -13.76
C GLN A 291 -46.18 -6.96 -14.43
N TYR A 292 -45.56 -6.40 -15.47
CA TYR A 292 -44.47 -7.08 -16.18
C TYR A 292 -43.18 -7.12 -15.36
N GLN A 293 -42.94 -6.14 -14.50
CA GLN A 293 -41.80 -6.14 -13.59
C GLN A 293 -41.88 -7.31 -12.61
N ALA A 294 -43.04 -7.57 -12.00
CA ALA A 294 -43.21 -8.67 -11.05
C ALA A 294 -42.94 -10.04 -11.70
N ILE A 295 -43.43 -10.26 -12.93
CA ILE A 295 -43.19 -11.50 -13.68
C ILE A 295 -41.71 -11.58 -14.11
N PHE A 296 -41.11 -10.47 -14.53
CA PHE A 296 -39.70 -10.40 -14.90
C PHE A 296 -38.79 -10.76 -13.72
N ASP A 297 -39.05 -10.22 -12.53
CA ASP A 297 -38.26 -10.47 -11.33
C ASP A 297 -38.32 -11.96 -10.92
N LEU A 298 -39.51 -12.57 -11.02
CA LEU A 298 -39.67 -14.02 -10.82
C LEU A 298 -38.91 -14.82 -11.89
N PHE A 299 -38.98 -14.38 -13.15
CA PHE A 299 -38.26 -15.00 -14.26
C PHE A 299 -36.74 -14.95 -14.04
N ASP A 300 -36.19 -13.79 -13.65
CA ASP A 300 -34.75 -13.65 -13.38
C ASP A 300 -34.31 -14.53 -12.21
N LYS A 301 -35.13 -14.61 -11.14
CA LYS A 301 -34.86 -15.48 -9.99
C LYS A 301 -34.82 -16.96 -10.37
N GLU A 302 -35.69 -17.42 -11.28
CA GLU A 302 -35.66 -18.80 -11.79
C GLU A 302 -34.42 -19.05 -12.67
N MET A 303 -33.99 -18.03 -13.42
CA MET A 303 -32.79 -18.10 -14.26
C MET A 303 -31.48 -18.08 -13.45
N ASP A 304 -31.44 -17.48 -12.26
CA ASP A 304 -30.22 -17.32 -11.46
C ASP A 304 -29.47 -18.63 -11.20
N ASN A 305 -30.18 -19.71 -10.84
CA ASN A 305 -29.56 -21.03 -10.61
C ASN A 305 -28.97 -21.62 -11.90
N LEU A 306 -29.65 -21.41 -13.03
CA LEU A 306 -29.18 -21.86 -14.34
C LEU A 306 -27.95 -21.06 -14.79
N LYS A 307 -27.94 -19.73 -14.60
CA LYS A 307 -26.77 -18.88 -14.83
C LYS A 307 -25.57 -19.35 -14.02
N LYS A 308 -25.77 -19.65 -12.72
CA LYS A 308 -24.74 -20.20 -11.82
C LYS A 308 -24.18 -21.52 -12.37
N GLU A 309 -25.03 -22.47 -12.76
CA GLU A 309 -24.60 -23.78 -13.29
C GLU A 309 -23.75 -23.64 -14.57
N LEU A 310 -24.22 -22.83 -15.53
CA LEU A 310 -23.53 -22.61 -16.80
C LEU A 310 -22.18 -21.92 -16.61
N CYS A 311 -22.14 -20.86 -15.78
CA CYS A 311 -20.90 -20.14 -15.48
C CYS A 311 -19.89 -21.06 -14.77
N ASN A 312 -20.32 -21.85 -13.78
CA ASN A 312 -19.44 -22.80 -13.09
C ASN A 312 -18.85 -23.82 -14.06
N THR A 313 -19.68 -24.37 -14.95
CA THR A 313 -19.24 -25.33 -15.98
C THR A 313 -18.21 -24.73 -16.92
N MET A 314 -18.41 -23.48 -17.35
CA MET A 314 -17.48 -22.77 -18.23
C MET A 314 -16.13 -22.46 -17.55
N LEU A 315 -16.13 -22.25 -16.23
CA LEU A 315 -14.91 -21.94 -15.48
C LEU A 315 -14.15 -23.15 -14.92
N THR A 316 -14.63 -24.38 -15.18
CA THR A 316 -13.85 -25.59 -14.92
C THR A 316 -12.56 -25.62 -15.76
N LYS A 317 -11.53 -26.28 -15.24
CA LYS A 317 -10.23 -26.48 -15.89
C LYS A 317 -10.36 -27.00 -17.32
N ALA A 318 -11.24 -27.97 -17.55
CA ALA A 318 -11.42 -28.58 -18.88
C ALA A 318 -11.96 -27.57 -19.90
N SER A 319 -12.93 -26.75 -19.51
CA SER A 319 -13.47 -25.66 -20.34
C SER A 319 -12.44 -24.56 -20.55
N GLN A 320 -11.73 -24.16 -19.48
CA GLN A 320 -10.71 -23.12 -19.53
C GLN A 320 -9.56 -23.46 -20.49
N LEU A 321 -9.10 -24.71 -20.54
CA LEU A 321 -8.07 -25.13 -21.49
C LEU A 321 -8.47 -24.90 -22.96
N LYS A 322 -9.76 -25.04 -23.29
CA LYS A 322 -10.29 -24.80 -24.65
C LYS A 322 -10.36 -23.29 -24.94
N ILE A 323 -10.94 -22.52 -24.02
CA ILE A 323 -11.11 -21.07 -24.18
C ILE A 323 -9.74 -20.38 -24.24
N GLN A 324 -8.83 -20.69 -23.33
CA GLN A 324 -7.47 -20.12 -23.30
C GLN A 324 -6.67 -20.46 -24.57
N LYS A 325 -6.90 -21.63 -25.17
CA LYS A 325 -6.31 -21.96 -26.48
C LYS A 325 -6.87 -21.04 -27.57
N ARG A 326 -8.19 -20.84 -27.62
CA ARG A 326 -8.84 -19.93 -28.59
C ARG A 326 -8.31 -18.49 -28.44
N VAL A 327 -8.20 -18.00 -27.21
CA VAL A 327 -7.59 -16.69 -26.89
C VAL A 327 -6.15 -16.64 -27.43
N ARG A 328 -5.32 -17.64 -27.12
CA ARG A 328 -3.92 -17.69 -27.59
C ARG A 328 -3.82 -17.67 -29.11
N ASP A 329 -4.70 -18.40 -29.80
CA ASP A 329 -4.73 -18.47 -31.27
C ASP A 329 -5.11 -17.09 -31.87
N ILE A 330 -6.06 -16.36 -31.27
CA ILE A 330 -6.44 -15.00 -31.66
C ILE A 330 -5.31 -14.01 -31.40
N VAL A 331 -4.71 -14.04 -30.21
CA VAL A 331 -3.56 -13.19 -29.84
C VAL A 331 -2.44 -13.39 -30.86
N ALA A 332 -2.05 -14.63 -31.16
CA ALA A 332 -1.00 -14.92 -32.12
C ALA A 332 -1.33 -14.42 -33.54
N LYS A 333 -2.57 -14.64 -34.00
CA LYS A 333 -3.05 -14.17 -35.31
C LYS A 333 -2.96 -12.65 -35.44
N VAL A 334 -3.50 -11.90 -34.47
CA VAL A 334 -3.54 -10.43 -34.53
C VAL A 334 -2.14 -9.85 -34.37
N ASN A 335 -1.40 -10.33 -33.37
CA ASN A 335 -0.04 -9.87 -33.06
C ASN A 335 0.99 -10.25 -34.14
N GLY A 336 0.66 -11.20 -35.02
CA GLY A 336 1.54 -11.65 -36.11
C GLY A 336 2.63 -12.62 -35.65
N THR A 337 2.42 -13.34 -34.55
CA THR A 337 3.35 -14.34 -34.02
C THR A 337 2.91 -15.76 -34.37
N LYS A 338 3.81 -16.75 -34.23
CA LYS A 338 3.43 -18.15 -34.49
C LYS A 338 2.46 -18.63 -33.39
N PRO A 339 1.44 -19.43 -33.74
CA PRO A 339 0.59 -20.09 -32.74
C PRO A 339 1.45 -20.87 -31.73
N ASN A 340 1.07 -20.82 -30.45
CA ASN A 340 1.79 -21.44 -29.32
C ASN A 340 3.22 -20.93 -29.05
N SER A 341 3.61 -19.77 -29.61
CA SER A 341 4.82 -19.09 -29.16
C SER A 341 4.69 -18.74 -27.67
N LYS A 342 5.76 -18.91 -26.91
CA LYS A 342 5.85 -18.35 -25.56
C LYS A 342 6.09 -16.84 -25.71
N LEU A 343 5.13 -16.04 -25.30
CA LEU A 343 5.19 -14.58 -25.34
C LEU A 343 5.48 -14.04 -23.94
N GLU A 344 6.26 -12.97 -23.88
CA GLU A 344 6.38 -12.10 -22.72
C GLU A 344 5.58 -10.80 -22.98
N GLU A 345 5.38 -9.96 -21.97
CA GLU A 345 4.57 -8.74 -22.12
C GLU A 345 5.04 -7.82 -23.26
N ASN A 346 6.36 -7.68 -23.42
CA ASN A 346 6.95 -6.83 -24.46
C ASN A 346 6.69 -7.35 -25.88
N ASP A 347 6.34 -8.62 -26.05
CA ASP A 347 5.99 -9.18 -27.35
C ASP A 347 4.58 -8.75 -27.80
N ILE A 348 3.74 -8.23 -26.88
CA ILE A 348 2.39 -7.74 -27.18
C ILE A 348 2.45 -6.31 -27.70
N VAL A 349 2.61 -6.17 -29.02
CA VAL A 349 2.76 -4.86 -29.69
C VAL A 349 1.44 -4.30 -30.23
N LYS A 350 0.42 -5.15 -30.46
CA LYS A 350 -0.90 -4.74 -30.96
C LYS A 350 -1.99 -4.86 -29.89
N HIS A 351 -1.72 -4.29 -28.72
CA HIS A 351 -2.54 -4.48 -27.51
C HIS A 351 -4.03 -4.18 -27.74
N ILE A 352 -4.36 -3.01 -28.31
CA ILE A 352 -5.75 -2.58 -28.52
C ILE A 352 -6.47 -3.45 -29.56
N ASP A 353 -5.81 -3.77 -30.68
CA ASP A 353 -6.40 -4.58 -31.75
C ASP A 353 -6.73 -6.00 -31.26
N ILE A 354 -5.86 -6.58 -30.40
CA ILE A 354 -6.08 -7.88 -29.78
C ILE A 354 -7.33 -7.83 -28.89
N ILE A 355 -7.44 -6.80 -28.04
CA ILE A 355 -8.61 -6.63 -27.16
C ILE A 355 -9.89 -6.53 -27.98
N GLN A 356 -9.90 -5.73 -29.05
CA GLN A 356 -11.07 -5.55 -29.90
C GLN A 356 -11.52 -6.86 -30.57
N GLU A 357 -10.58 -7.65 -31.10
CA GLU A 357 -10.91 -8.94 -31.71
C GLU A 357 -11.38 -9.96 -30.66
N LEU A 358 -10.80 -9.98 -29.45
CA LEU A 358 -11.26 -10.85 -28.36
C LEU A 358 -12.69 -10.50 -27.93
N ILE A 359 -12.98 -9.21 -27.72
CA ILE A 359 -14.31 -8.71 -27.35
C ILE A 359 -15.34 -9.07 -28.42
N LYS A 360 -15.00 -8.87 -29.70
CA LYS A 360 -15.85 -9.24 -30.84
C LYS A 360 -16.16 -10.74 -30.88
N GLU A 361 -15.20 -11.57 -30.50
CA GLU A 361 -15.33 -13.03 -30.42
C GLU A 361 -16.03 -13.50 -29.12
N GLY A 362 -16.46 -12.57 -28.25
CA GLY A 362 -17.15 -12.84 -26.99
C GLY A 362 -16.22 -13.25 -25.84
N LEU A 363 -14.90 -13.06 -25.97
CA LEU A 363 -13.92 -13.57 -25.01
C LEU A 363 -13.50 -12.51 -24.00
N TRP A 364 -13.79 -12.77 -22.73
CA TRP A 364 -13.53 -11.83 -21.63
C TRP A 364 -12.84 -12.51 -20.44
N PRO A 365 -11.77 -11.93 -19.87
CA PRO A 365 -11.23 -12.40 -18.61
C PRO A 365 -12.30 -12.31 -17.51
N ALA A 366 -12.35 -13.32 -16.65
CA ALA A 366 -13.27 -13.34 -15.52
C ALA A 366 -12.91 -12.22 -14.53
N PRO A 367 -13.92 -11.47 -14.03
CA PRO A 367 -13.69 -10.50 -12.97
C PRO A 367 -13.15 -11.08 -11.68
N GLY A 368 -12.68 -10.17 -10.83
CA GLY A 368 -12.77 -10.28 -9.38
C GLY A 368 -13.28 -8.95 -8.81
N GLY A 369 -13.19 -8.79 -7.48
CA GLY A 369 -13.26 -7.47 -6.86
C GLY A 369 -14.45 -7.23 -5.91
N ALA A 370 -15.39 -8.17 -5.78
CA ALA A 370 -16.32 -8.15 -4.66
C ALA A 370 -15.58 -8.59 -3.40
N TRP A 371 -15.40 -7.69 -2.44
CA TRP A 371 -14.53 -7.91 -1.29
C TRP A 371 -14.95 -9.11 -0.42
N CYS A 372 -16.25 -9.39 -0.32
CA CYS A 372 -16.83 -10.49 0.47
C CYS A 372 -17.38 -11.66 -0.37
N SER A 373 -17.06 -11.76 -1.67
CA SER A 373 -17.57 -12.85 -2.52
C SER A 373 -16.82 -14.17 -2.32
N ALA A 374 -17.53 -15.27 -2.53
CA ALA A 374 -17.02 -16.63 -2.68
C ALA A 374 -17.37 -17.20 -4.06
N GLY A 375 -16.69 -18.27 -4.46
CA GLY A 375 -16.88 -18.93 -5.74
C GLY A 375 -16.37 -18.10 -6.91
N ILE A 376 -17.12 -18.17 -8.02
CA ILE A 376 -16.86 -17.42 -9.24
C ILE A 376 -17.89 -16.30 -9.43
N PRO A 377 -17.54 -15.23 -10.15
CA PRO A 377 -18.56 -14.30 -10.66
C PRO A 377 -19.54 -15.03 -11.59
N VAL A 378 -20.76 -14.54 -11.71
CA VAL A 378 -21.81 -15.12 -12.56
C VAL A 378 -22.18 -14.09 -13.60
N TYR A 379 -22.05 -14.43 -14.88
CA TYR A 379 -22.50 -13.55 -15.96
C TYR A 379 -24.00 -13.29 -15.81
N ASP A 380 -24.38 -12.01 -15.72
CA ASP A 380 -25.76 -11.61 -15.54
C ASP A 380 -26.40 -11.22 -16.86
N LYS A 381 -25.78 -10.27 -17.56
CA LYS A 381 -26.21 -9.68 -18.84
C LYS A 381 -25.11 -8.79 -19.41
N MET A 382 -25.31 -8.26 -20.60
CA MET A 382 -24.50 -7.13 -21.09
C MET A 382 -24.92 -5.82 -20.41
N SER A 383 -24.01 -4.85 -20.35
CA SER A 383 -24.28 -3.50 -19.86
C SER A 383 -25.38 -2.82 -20.68
N GLU A 384 -25.96 -1.72 -20.18
CA GLU A 384 -27.08 -1.06 -20.85
C GLU A 384 -26.78 -0.66 -22.31
N CYS A 385 -25.52 -0.33 -22.61
CA CYS A 385 -25.05 -0.01 -23.96
C CYS A 385 -24.63 -1.23 -24.79
N GLY A 386 -24.72 -2.44 -24.24
CA GLY A 386 -24.28 -3.69 -24.87
C GLY A 386 -22.76 -3.85 -24.99
N GLY A 387 -21.98 -2.92 -24.42
CA GLY A 387 -20.54 -2.80 -24.70
C GLY A 387 -19.63 -3.73 -23.90
N TYR A 388 -20.09 -4.23 -22.76
CA TYR A 388 -19.30 -5.10 -21.88
C TYR A 388 -20.20 -5.99 -21.01
N PRO A 389 -19.74 -7.18 -20.61
CA PRO A 389 -20.50 -8.06 -19.72
C PRO A 389 -20.52 -7.53 -18.28
N VAL A 390 -21.65 -7.69 -17.61
CA VAL A 390 -21.87 -7.40 -16.19
C VAL A 390 -22.02 -8.72 -15.44
N PHE A 391 -21.50 -8.76 -14.20
CA PHE A 391 -21.45 -9.96 -13.39
C PHE A 391 -22.11 -9.74 -12.03
N LYS A 392 -22.87 -10.73 -11.58
CA LYS A 392 -23.31 -10.85 -10.19
C LYS A 392 -22.25 -11.60 -9.38
N HIS A 393 -22.04 -11.17 -8.14
CA HIS A 393 -21.12 -11.80 -7.18
C HIS A 393 -21.91 -12.31 -5.99
N TYR A 394 -21.57 -13.49 -5.48
CA TYR A 394 -22.28 -14.12 -4.37
C TYR A 394 -21.32 -14.43 -3.22
N ASP A 395 -21.82 -14.43 -1.99
CA ASP A 395 -21.07 -14.89 -0.82
C ASP A 395 -21.14 -16.43 -0.66
N TYR A 396 -20.53 -16.96 0.41
CA TYR A 396 -20.56 -18.40 0.69
C TYR A 396 -21.95 -18.94 1.10
N LYS A 397 -22.91 -18.06 1.41
CA LYS A 397 -24.31 -18.40 1.70
C LYS A 397 -25.18 -18.34 0.44
N GLY A 398 -24.67 -17.78 -0.65
CA GLY A 398 -25.37 -17.59 -1.91
C GLY A 398 -26.13 -16.27 -2.00
N GLU A 399 -25.89 -15.34 -1.08
CA GLU A 399 -26.46 -13.99 -1.08
C GLU A 399 -25.73 -13.09 -2.08
N ASP A 400 -26.47 -12.20 -2.74
CA ASP A 400 -25.92 -11.26 -3.72
C ASP A 400 -25.11 -10.16 -3.02
N VAL A 401 -23.83 -10.06 -3.37
CA VAL A 401 -22.86 -9.09 -2.84
C VAL A 401 -22.28 -8.20 -3.94
N THR A 402 -22.94 -8.13 -5.10
CA THR A 402 -22.49 -7.38 -6.28
C THR A 402 -22.26 -5.90 -6.00
N ASN A 403 -23.02 -5.30 -5.08
CA ASN A 403 -22.85 -3.91 -4.67
C ASN A 403 -21.47 -3.61 -4.03
N PHE A 404 -20.72 -4.64 -3.64
CA PHE A 404 -19.35 -4.50 -3.11
C PHE A 404 -18.27 -4.74 -4.18
N ALA A 405 -18.64 -4.98 -5.45
CA ALA A 405 -17.72 -5.22 -6.56
C ALA A 405 -17.18 -3.92 -7.19
N ASN A 406 -16.46 -3.12 -6.40
CA ASN A 406 -15.99 -1.79 -6.82
C ASN A 406 -14.84 -1.82 -7.85
N LEU A 407 -14.28 -3.00 -8.13
CA LEU A 407 -13.13 -3.21 -9.01
C LEU A 407 -13.37 -4.35 -10.00
N ASP A 408 -14.61 -4.49 -10.49
CA ASP A 408 -14.98 -5.57 -11.41
C ASP A 408 -14.06 -5.61 -12.65
N CYS A 409 -13.47 -4.48 -13.06
CA CYS A 409 -12.48 -4.36 -14.13
C CYS A 409 -11.10 -5.02 -13.88
N GLN A 410 -10.88 -5.65 -12.72
CA GLN A 410 -9.71 -6.49 -12.44
C GLN A 410 -9.94 -7.96 -12.79
N THR A 411 -8.86 -8.71 -13.01
CA THR A 411 -8.87 -10.17 -13.12
C THR A 411 -7.84 -10.78 -12.16
N PRO A 412 -8.28 -11.65 -11.22
CA PRO A 412 -7.39 -12.39 -10.34
C PRO A 412 -6.56 -13.43 -11.10
N TYR A 413 -5.37 -13.73 -10.59
CA TYR A 413 -4.61 -14.87 -11.09
C TYR A 413 -5.35 -16.19 -10.77
N TYR A 414 -5.38 -17.11 -11.74
CA TYR A 414 -6.08 -18.39 -11.67
C TYR A 414 -5.32 -19.42 -10.82
N PHE A 415 -5.15 -19.14 -9.51
CA PHE A 415 -4.35 -19.96 -8.60
C PHE A 415 -4.99 -21.31 -8.21
N VAL A 416 -6.32 -21.42 -8.25
CA VAL A 416 -7.06 -22.58 -7.74
C VAL A 416 -8.14 -23.00 -8.75
N TYR A 417 -8.30 -24.31 -8.92
CA TYR A 417 -9.44 -24.92 -9.57
C TYR A 417 -10.59 -25.02 -8.56
N LEU A 418 -11.57 -24.11 -8.63
CA LEU A 418 -12.63 -24.02 -7.62
C LEU A 418 -13.62 -25.19 -7.67
N GLU A 419 -13.64 -25.93 -8.77
CA GLU A 419 -14.46 -27.14 -8.92
C GLU A 419 -14.03 -28.29 -7.98
N ASP A 420 -12.75 -28.33 -7.57
CA ASP A 420 -12.21 -29.40 -6.72
C ASP A 420 -11.25 -28.92 -5.61
N GLY A 421 -11.00 -27.61 -5.54
CA GLY A 421 -10.10 -26.98 -4.57
C GLY A 421 -8.61 -27.20 -4.83
N THR A 422 -8.23 -27.83 -5.95
CA THR A 422 -6.82 -28.14 -6.23
C THR A 422 -6.06 -26.93 -6.78
N TYR A 423 -4.77 -26.84 -6.46
CA TYR A 423 -3.93 -25.72 -6.86
C TYR A 423 -3.47 -25.80 -8.32
N ASN A 424 -3.58 -24.69 -9.03
CA ASN A 424 -3.05 -24.49 -10.37
C ASN A 424 -1.55 -24.15 -10.31
N LYS A 425 -0.72 -25.17 -10.05
CA LYS A 425 0.74 -25.03 -9.87
C LYS A 425 1.44 -24.21 -10.97
N PRO A 426 1.15 -24.41 -12.28
CA PRO A 426 1.78 -23.61 -13.32
C PRO A 426 1.57 -22.09 -13.18
N VAL A 427 0.39 -21.65 -12.72
CA VAL A 427 0.10 -20.23 -12.50
C VAL A 427 0.76 -19.71 -11.22
N ILE A 428 0.82 -20.54 -10.18
CA ILE A 428 1.54 -20.22 -8.94
C ILE A 428 3.04 -20.04 -9.24
N ASP A 429 3.64 -20.97 -9.98
CA ASP A 429 5.06 -20.91 -10.37
C ASP A 429 5.33 -19.68 -11.24
N TYR A 430 4.44 -19.36 -12.20
CA TYR A 430 4.53 -18.12 -12.98
C TYR A 430 4.56 -16.87 -12.08
N PHE A 431 3.62 -16.77 -11.14
CA PHE A 431 3.51 -15.60 -10.26
C PHE A 431 4.74 -15.46 -9.35
N VAL A 432 5.19 -16.57 -8.73
CA VAL A 432 6.39 -16.56 -7.87
C VAL A 432 7.63 -16.19 -8.68
N ASP A 433 7.83 -16.78 -9.87
CA ASP A 433 8.96 -16.45 -10.74
C ASP A 433 8.91 -14.99 -11.21
N PHE A 434 7.73 -14.47 -11.53
CA PHE A 434 7.54 -13.08 -11.92
C PHE A 434 7.92 -12.13 -10.78
N MET A 435 7.49 -12.40 -9.55
CA MET A 435 7.84 -11.60 -8.37
C MET A 435 9.34 -11.68 -8.02
N LEU A 436 9.98 -12.84 -8.20
CA LEU A 436 11.42 -13.00 -8.00
C LEU A 436 12.24 -12.24 -9.04
N LYS A 437 11.79 -12.23 -10.31
CA LYS A 437 12.40 -11.43 -11.37
C LYS A 437 12.24 -9.94 -11.11
N LEU A 438 11.05 -9.51 -10.67
CA LEU A 438 10.79 -8.12 -10.31
C LEU A 438 11.73 -7.66 -9.18
N GLN A 439 11.94 -8.52 -8.17
CA GLN A 439 12.86 -8.25 -7.07
C GLN A 439 14.29 -8.08 -7.61
N GLU A 440 14.75 -9.00 -8.45
CA GLU A 440 16.10 -8.95 -9.04
C GLU A 440 16.30 -7.75 -9.97
N GLU A 441 15.25 -7.37 -10.69
CA GLU A 441 15.31 -6.29 -11.67
C GLU A 441 15.49 -4.91 -11.03
N TYR A 442 14.79 -4.65 -9.91
CA TYR A 442 14.79 -3.35 -9.23
C TYR A 442 15.54 -3.37 -7.89
N ASN A 443 15.99 -4.54 -7.43
CA ASN A 443 16.67 -4.73 -6.15
C ASN A 443 15.85 -4.26 -4.94
N PHE A 444 14.54 -4.49 -4.94
CA PHE A 444 13.69 -4.15 -3.78
C PHE A 444 14.12 -4.90 -2.51
N ASP A 445 13.98 -4.24 -1.36
CA ASP A 445 14.28 -4.75 -0.02
C ASP A 445 13.07 -5.44 0.64
N GLY A 446 11.89 -5.29 0.05
CA GLY A 446 10.66 -5.88 0.56
C GLY A 446 9.47 -5.66 -0.36
N TYR A 447 8.38 -6.36 -0.07
CA TYR A 447 7.09 -6.19 -0.73
C TYR A 447 5.98 -5.90 0.25
N ARG A 448 5.04 -5.06 -0.18
CA ARG A 448 3.68 -5.03 0.34
C ARG A 448 2.77 -5.78 -0.62
N VAL A 449 1.92 -6.65 -0.10
CA VAL A 449 0.93 -7.37 -0.91
C VAL A 449 -0.43 -6.72 -0.67
N ASP A 450 -1.03 -6.19 -1.73
CA ASP A 450 -2.36 -5.57 -1.77
C ASP A 450 -3.47 -6.62 -1.85
N HIS A 451 -4.67 -6.24 -1.42
CA HIS A 451 -5.93 -6.97 -1.56
C HIS A 451 -5.93 -8.38 -0.96
N ILE A 452 -5.29 -8.54 0.20
CA ILE A 452 -5.19 -9.81 0.91
C ILE A 452 -5.81 -9.77 2.30
N ASP A 453 -6.89 -9.02 2.49
CA ASP A 453 -7.50 -8.82 3.81
C ASP A 453 -8.42 -9.99 4.22
N HIS A 454 -9.14 -10.54 3.25
CA HIS A 454 -10.09 -11.65 3.39
C HIS A 454 -9.56 -12.93 2.76
N ILE A 455 -8.39 -13.44 3.15
CA ILE A 455 -7.80 -14.67 2.57
C ILE A 455 -8.18 -15.94 3.31
N VAL A 456 -8.33 -15.85 4.63
CA VAL A 456 -8.42 -17.01 5.54
C VAL A 456 -9.72 -17.07 6.34
N ASP A 457 -10.67 -16.21 5.97
CA ASP A 457 -11.99 -16.14 6.58
C ASP A 457 -13.02 -16.98 5.81
N ALA A 458 -14.26 -16.94 6.29
CA ALA A 458 -15.36 -17.73 5.75
C ALA A 458 -15.75 -17.38 4.30
N VAL A 459 -15.32 -16.24 3.75
CA VAL A 459 -15.63 -15.86 2.35
C VAL A 459 -14.57 -16.35 1.37
N SER A 460 -13.39 -16.79 1.86
CA SER A 460 -12.29 -17.22 1.00
C SER A 460 -11.80 -18.63 1.26
N GLU A 461 -12.01 -19.18 2.45
CA GLU A 461 -11.54 -20.51 2.80
C GLU A 461 -12.57 -21.28 3.63
N LYS A 462 -12.70 -22.57 3.34
CA LYS A 462 -13.50 -23.50 4.13
C LYS A 462 -12.68 -24.75 4.43
N ASP A 463 -12.49 -25.05 5.70
CA ASP A 463 -11.74 -26.23 6.17
C ASP A 463 -10.32 -26.34 5.56
N GLY A 464 -9.64 -25.20 5.33
CA GLY A 464 -8.31 -25.17 4.69
C GLY A 464 -8.33 -25.20 3.16
N VAL A 465 -9.51 -25.29 2.54
CA VAL A 465 -9.69 -25.33 1.08
C VAL A 465 -10.13 -23.96 0.57
N PRO A 466 -9.42 -23.35 -0.40
CA PRO A 466 -9.83 -22.09 -0.98
C PRO A 466 -11.16 -22.21 -1.71
N ILE A 467 -12.08 -21.29 -1.44
CA ILE A 467 -13.41 -21.21 -2.08
C ILE A 467 -13.60 -19.93 -2.89
N SER A 468 -12.64 -19.00 -2.91
CA SER A 468 -12.68 -17.77 -3.70
C SER A 468 -11.52 -17.67 -4.68
N TYR A 469 -11.57 -16.68 -5.57
CA TYR A 469 -10.51 -16.38 -6.53
C TYR A 469 -9.31 -15.63 -5.94
N ARG A 470 -9.32 -15.30 -4.64
CA ARG A 470 -8.24 -14.53 -3.99
C ARG A 470 -6.97 -15.37 -3.84
N ALA A 471 -5.83 -14.71 -3.62
CA ALA A 471 -4.54 -15.37 -3.47
C ALA A 471 -4.54 -16.28 -2.22
N PRO A 472 -4.49 -17.62 -2.36
CA PRO A 472 -4.57 -18.51 -1.21
C PRO A 472 -3.33 -18.38 -0.30
N ARG A 473 -3.49 -18.69 1.00
CA ARG A 473 -2.39 -18.66 1.98
C ARG A 473 -1.15 -19.43 1.52
N THR A 474 -1.33 -20.56 0.82
CA THR A 474 -0.23 -21.38 0.28
C THR A 474 0.59 -20.67 -0.78
N VAL A 475 -0.05 -19.86 -1.64
CA VAL A 475 0.64 -19.08 -2.69
C VAL A 475 1.48 -17.99 -2.05
N LEU A 476 0.91 -17.27 -1.08
CA LEU A 476 1.61 -16.21 -0.34
C LEU A 476 2.79 -16.78 0.47
N ASN A 477 2.62 -17.94 1.11
CA ASN A 477 3.71 -18.66 1.77
C ASN A 477 4.86 -19.00 0.81
N GLN A 478 4.53 -19.57 -0.36
CA GLN A 478 5.52 -19.99 -1.35
C GLN A 478 6.32 -18.79 -1.85
N LEU A 479 5.65 -17.67 -2.14
CA LEU A 479 6.30 -16.42 -2.52
C LEU A 479 7.24 -15.89 -1.43
N ASN A 480 6.71 -15.67 -0.22
CA ASN A 480 7.48 -15.08 0.88
C ASN A 480 8.67 -15.97 1.28
N THR A 481 8.48 -17.29 1.25
CA THR A 481 9.56 -18.26 1.52
C THR A 481 10.62 -18.26 0.43
N ALA A 482 10.23 -18.18 -0.85
CA ALA A 482 11.18 -18.11 -1.95
C ALA A 482 12.04 -16.83 -1.91
N LEU A 483 11.42 -15.68 -1.64
CA LEU A 483 12.11 -14.40 -1.47
C LEU A 483 13.07 -14.44 -0.29
N LYS A 484 12.62 -14.85 0.91
CA LYS A 484 13.46 -14.91 2.12
C LYS A 484 14.58 -15.94 2.02
N LYS A 485 14.42 -17.01 1.22
CA LYS A 485 15.51 -17.96 0.94
C LYS A 485 16.64 -17.31 0.13
N LYS A 486 16.31 -16.43 -0.81
CA LYS A 486 17.30 -15.68 -1.62
C LYS A 486 17.89 -14.50 -0.83
N ILE A 487 17.03 -13.81 -0.08
CA ILE A 487 17.34 -12.57 0.64
C ILE A 487 16.76 -12.68 2.06
N PRO A 488 17.55 -13.18 3.03
CA PRO A 488 17.05 -13.45 4.38
C PRO A 488 16.39 -12.25 5.08
N TYR A 489 16.83 -11.03 4.77
CA TYR A 489 16.31 -9.78 5.33
C TYR A 489 15.12 -9.19 4.58
N PHE A 490 14.60 -9.84 3.54
CA PHE A 490 13.51 -9.32 2.72
C PHE A 490 12.25 -9.08 3.57
N GLY A 491 11.78 -7.83 3.60
CA GLY A 491 10.61 -7.44 4.39
C GLY A 491 9.31 -7.79 3.67
N THR A 492 8.36 -8.39 4.39
CA THR A 492 7.04 -8.75 3.84
C THR A 492 5.92 -8.08 4.64
N LEU A 493 5.13 -7.26 3.97
CA LEU A 493 4.01 -6.50 4.53
C LEU A 493 2.69 -6.97 3.93
N ALA A 494 1.74 -7.38 4.76
CA ALA A 494 0.38 -7.73 4.32
C ALA A 494 -0.59 -6.58 4.52
N GLU A 495 -1.36 -6.24 3.47
CA GLU A 495 -2.59 -5.46 3.63
C GLU A 495 -3.67 -6.30 4.35
N TYR A 496 -3.61 -6.30 5.67
CA TYR A 496 -4.58 -6.95 6.54
C TYR A 496 -5.02 -5.99 7.65
N MET A 497 -6.32 -5.70 7.70
CA MET A 497 -6.98 -4.76 8.61
C MET A 497 -7.48 -5.43 9.91
N LEU A 498 -6.88 -6.56 10.29
CA LEU A 498 -6.99 -7.21 11.60
C LEU A 498 -8.37 -7.77 12.02
N TRP A 499 -9.41 -7.72 11.18
CA TRP A 499 -10.80 -8.16 11.43
C TRP A 499 -10.99 -9.21 12.54
N ASP A 500 -11.01 -10.48 12.19
CA ASP A 500 -11.17 -11.61 13.12
C ASP A 500 -9.84 -12.01 13.79
N ASN A 501 -8.83 -11.12 13.77
CA ASN A 501 -7.54 -11.29 14.45
C ASN A 501 -6.74 -12.54 14.03
N TYR A 502 -6.69 -12.84 12.73
CA TYR A 502 -5.95 -13.98 12.12
C TYR A 502 -4.42 -13.80 12.10
N LEU A 503 -3.82 -13.34 13.21
CA LEU A 503 -2.39 -13.03 13.30
C LEU A 503 -1.51 -14.25 12.99
N LYS A 504 -1.93 -15.44 13.42
CA LYS A 504 -1.19 -16.69 13.19
C LYS A 504 -1.12 -17.03 11.72
N GLU A 505 -2.22 -16.90 11.01
CA GLU A 505 -2.36 -17.27 9.61
C GLU A 505 -1.47 -16.39 8.73
N TYR A 506 -1.51 -15.06 8.92
CA TYR A 506 -0.63 -14.15 8.16
C TYR A 506 0.85 -14.32 8.54
N HIS A 507 1.16 -14.47 9.82
CA HIS A 507 2.56 -14.57 10.26
C HIS A 507 3.19 -15.94 9.97
N HIS A 508 2.56 -17.05 10.36
CA HIS A 508 3.13 -18.39 10.19
C HIS A 508 2.80 -19.02 8.86
N ASP A 509 1.51 -19.07 8.54
CA ASP A 509 1.08 -19.84 7.39
C ASP A 509 1.46 -19.11 6.11
N MET A 510 1.48 -17.78 6.10
CA MET A 510 1.86 -16.96 4.95
C MET A 510 3.26 -16.33 5.04
N ASN A 511 3.94 -16.44 6.19
CA ASN A 511 5.31 -15.93 6.39
C ASN A 511 5.44 -14.40 6.20
N PHE A 512 4.43 -13.62 6.64
CA PHE A 512 4.53 -12.16 6.69
C PHE A 512 5.28 -11.65 7.93
N ASP A 513 5.98 -10.53 7.82
CA ASP A 513 6.73 -9.90 8.91
C ASP A 513 5.98 -8.75 9.58
N LEU A 514 5.16 -8.06 8.80
CA LEU A 514 4.45 -6.85 9.17
C LEU A 514 3.02 -6.91 8.63
N LEU A 515 2.04 -6.45 9.43
CA LEU A 515 0.65 -6.29 9.01
C LEU A 515 0.28 -4.81 8.95
N TRP A 516 -0.65 -4.47 8.06
CA TRP A 516 -1.08 -3.09 7.82
C TRP A 516 -1.82 -2.44 8.99
N GLY A 517 -2.63 -3.22 9.71
CA GLY A 517 -3.42 -2.70 10.84
C GLY A 517 -4.73 -2.03 10.40
N ASN A 518 -5.51 -1.60 11.39
CA ASN A 518 -6.83 -0.96 11.21
C ASN A 518 -6.85 0.51 11.65
N ASP A 519 -5.70 1.14 11.83
CA ASP A 519 -5.60 2.51 12.35
C ASP A 519 -6.36 3.57 11.55
N ILE A 520 -6.52 3.37 10.24
CA ILE A 520 -7.26 4.29 9.37
C ILE A 520 -8.76 4.06 9.48
N ILE A 521 -9.23 2.83 9.27
CA ILE A 521 -10.68 2.52 9.34
C ILE A 521 -11.25 2.67 10.76
N SER A 522 -10.43 2.53 11.80
CA SER A 522 -10.83 2.63 13.20
C SER A 522 -10.31 3.90 13.88
N GLN A 523 -9.99 4.95 13.11
CA GLN A 523 -9.37 6.19 13.61
C GLN A 523 -10.06 6.77 14.86
N GLN A 524 -11.39 6.82 14.87
CA GLN A 524 -12.20 7.33 15.98
C GLN A 524 -12.03 6.53 17.30
N ASP A 525 -11.68 5.24 17.20
CA ASP A 525 -11.56 4.35 18.36
C ASP A 525 -10.11 4.27 18.88
N LYS A 526 -9.13 4.86 18.16
CA LYS A 526 -7.70 4.77 18.51
C LYS A 526 -7.30 5.75 19.62
N THR A 527 -7.88 5.61 20.81
CA THR A 527 -7.43 6.34 22.02
C THR A 527 -6.04 5.88 22.48
N PRO A 528 -5.34 6.62 23.37
CA PRO A 528 -4.09 6.16 23.98
C PRO A 528 -4.21 4.77 24.64
N GLU A 529 -5.30 4.53 25.37
CA GLU A 529 -5.59 3.22 25.98
C GLU A 529 -5.77 2.14 24.92
N ARG A 530 -6.57 2.39 23.87
CA ARG A 530 -6.79 1.40 22.80
C ARG A 530 -5.50 1.01 22.10
N ILE A 531 -4.59 1.97 21.85
CA ILE A 531 -3.27 1.66 21.26
C ILE A 531 -2.41 0.83 22.21
N THR A 532 -2.51 1.07 23.52
CA THR A 532 -1.80 0.26 24.53
C THR A 532 -2.39 -1.16 24.62
N GLU A 533 -3.70 -1.32 24.49
CA GLU A 533 -4.36 -2.63 24.36
C GLU A 533 -3.90 -3.37 23.08
N ASP A 534 -3.85 -2.67 21.94
CA ASP A 534 -3.33 -3.23 20.69
C ASP A 534 -1.88 -3.73 20.87
N ASN A 535 -1.04 -2.95 21.56
CA ASN A 535 0.33 -3.33 21.90
C ASN A 535 0.36 -4.55 22.83
N GLN A 536 -0.53 -4.63 23.82
CA GLN A 536 -0.63 -5.79 24.71
C GLN A 536 -1.09 -7.05 23.96
N ASN A 537 -2.06 -6.94 23.05
CA ASN A 537 -2.49 -8.03 22.19
C ASN A 537 -1.33 -8.58 21.35
N LEU A 538 -0.58 -7.68 20.71
CA LEU A 538 0.61 -8.05 19.94
C LEU A 538 1.71 -8.66 20.83
N THR A 539 1.90 -8.14 22.05
CA THR A 539 2.83 -8.71 23.04
C THR A 539 2.44 -10.13 23.43
N ASN A 540 1.16 -10.36 23.74
CA ASN A 540 0.63 -11.68 24.09
C ASN A 540 0.84 -12.70 22.97
N TYR A 541 0.66 -12.26 21.72
CA TYR A 541 0.99 -13.06 20.55
C TYR A 541 2.49 -13.34 20.47
N ASN A 542 3.33 -12.31 20.59
CA ASN A 542 4.78 -12.39 20.33
C ASN A 542 5.64 -13.00 21.46
N VAL A 543 5.13 -13.10 22.70
CA VAL A 543 5.93 -13.48 23.87
C VAL A 543 6.60 -14.85 23.75
N ASN A 544 5.95 -15.77 23.01
CA ASN A 544 6.45 -17.13 22.78
C ASN A 544 7.41 -17.24 21.59
N TYR A 545 7.63 -16.14 20.86
CA TYR A 545 8.49 -16.11 19.68
C TYR A 545 9.89 -15.60 20.00
N LYS A 546 10.87 -16.28 19.39
CA LYS A 546 12.27 -15.88 19.42
C LYS A 546 12.46 -14.55 18.69
N ASP A 547 13.50 -13.81 19.08
CA ASP A 547 13.97 -12.66 18.29
C ASP A 547 14.23 -13.10 16.84
N GLY A 548 13.94 -12.24 15.86
CA GLY A 548 13.99 -12.58 14.43
C GLY A 548 12.73 -13.25 13.88
N LYS A 549 11.77 -13.61 14.74
CA LYS A 549 10.57 -14.39 14.39
C LYS A 549 9.28 -13.81 14.96
N ARG A 550 9.29 -12.53 15.35
CA ARG A 550 8.11 -11.83 15.86
C ARG A 550 7.37 -11.15 14.72
N LEU A 551 6.06 -11.07 14.86
CA LEU A 551 5.20 -10.26 14.01
C LEU A 551 5.28 -8.79 14.45
N SER A 552 5.03 -7.86 13.54
CA SER A 552 4.72 -6.48 13.90
C SER A 552 3.46 -6.02 13.17
N ILE A 553 2.83 -4.97 13.68
CA ILE A 553 1.64 -4.34 13.08
C ILE A 553 1.95 -2.85 12.95
N LEU A 554 1.74 -2.28 11.77
CA LEU A 554 1.97 -0.87 11.53
C LEU A 554 1.16 0.02 12.47
N LYS A 555 1.73 1.18 12.80
CA LYS A 555 0.96 2.35 13.23
C LYS A 555 0.73 3.22 12.00
N THR A 556 -0.47 3.19 11.45
CA THR A 556 -0.73 3.86 10.16
C THR A 556 -1.22 5.28 10.39
N TYR A 557 -0.31 6.26 10.28
CA TYR A 557 -0.64 7.69 10.35
C TYR A 557 -1.60 8.08 9.23
N ASN A 558 -1.24 7.70 8.00
CA ASN A 558 -2.05 7.83 6.81
C ASN A 558 -1.70 6.71 5.83
N ASN A 559 -2.58 6.46 4.85
CA ASN A 559 -2.33 5.61 3.70
C ASN A 559 -3.13 6.10 2.48
N GLN A 560 -2.98 5.43 1.34
CA GLN A 560 -3.67 5.81 0.11
C GLN A 560 -5.20 5.65 0.18
N ASP A 561 -5.73 4.86 1.11
CA ASP A 561 -7.15 4.56 1.22
C ASP A 561 -7.91 5.53 2.14
N GLY A 562 -7.20 6.30 2.97
CA GLY A 562 -7.79 7.22 3.94
C GLY A 562 -8.68 8.30 3.33
N GLU A 563 -8.48 8.61 2.05
CA GLU A 563 -9.25 9.60 1.28
C GLU A 563 -10.52 9.03 0.64
N PHE A 564 -10.70 7.70 0.60
CA PHE A 564 -11.93 7.13 0.03
C PHE A 564 -13.15 7.61 0.78
N ARG A 565 -14.21 7.97 0.06
CA ARG A 565 -15.44 8.54 0.63
C ARG A 565 -16.07 7.68 1.73
N CYS A 566 -15.99 6.35 1.60
CA CYS A 566 -16.50 5.41 2.61
C CYS A 566 -15.64 5.31 3.87
N ILE A 567 -14.38 5.73 3.81
CA ILE A 567 -13.44 5.74 4.93
C ILE A 567 -13.36 7.17 5.48
N ASN A 568 -12.84 8.13 4.71
CA ASN A 568 -12.76 9.55 5.05
C ASN A 568 -12.05 9.81 6.41
N GLN A 569 -10.96 9.08 6.67
CA GLN A 569 -10.18 9.11 7.92
C GLN A 569 -8.71 9.55 7.72
N TYR A 570 -8.44 10.36 6.70
CA TYR A 570 -7.11 10.96 6.46
C TYR A 570 -6.79 12.04 7.50
N PRO A 571 -5.52 12.26 7.91
CA PRO A 571 -5.15 13.19 9.00
C PRO A 571 -5.63 14.64 8.84
N GLY A 572 -5.76 15.14 7.61
CA GLY A 572 -6.22 16.51 7.32
C GLY A 572 -7.59 16.86 7.92
N GLN A 573 -8.47 15.87 8.13
CA GLN A 573 -9.78 16.05 8.76
C GLN A 573 -9.69 16.37 10.26
N LEU A 574 -8.57 16.03 10.91
CA LEU A 574 -8.36 16.20 12.35
C LEU A 574 -7.95 17.63 12.76
N SER A 575 -7.83 18.55 11.80
CA SER A 575 -7.13 19.85 11.90
C SER A 575 -5.60 19.72 12.07
N GLU A 576 -4.87 20.84 11.99
CA GLU A 576 -3.42 20.87 12.14
C GLU A 576 -2.96 20.26 13.48
N ASN A 577 -3.57 20.70 14.59
CA ASN A 577 -3.21 20.21 15.92
C ASN A 577 -3.56 18.73 16.09
N GLY A 578 -4.70 18.30 15.55
CA GLY A 578 -5.10 16.89 15.63
C GLY A 578 -4.21 15.98 14.78
N ALA A 579 -3.81 16.43 13.59
CA ALA A 579 -2.84 15.75 12.75
C ALA A 579 -1.46 15.64 13.44
N LEU A 580 -1.00 16.69 14.13
CA LEU A 580 0.24 16.63 14.90
C LEU A 580 0.11 15.70 16.13
N PHE A 581 -1.02 15.71 16.80
CA PHE A 581 -1.27 14.83 17.94
C PHE A 581 -1.37 13.37 17.53
N LYS A 582 -2.00 13.04 16.39
CA LYS A 582 -1.98 11.67 15.86
C LYS A 582 -0.54 11.18 15.62
N TRP A 583 0.32 12.04 15.06
CA TRP A 583 1.75 11.74 14.90
C TRP A 583 2.45 11.52 16.25
N ALA A 584 2.20 12.40 17.22
CA ALA A 584 2.76 12.28 18.57
C ALA A 584 2.32 11.01 19.29
N LYS A 585 1.02 10.71 19.25
CA LYS A 585 0.40 9.53 19.86
C LYS A 585 1.06 8.25 19.35
N TYR A 586 1.24 8.09 18.04
CA TYR A 586 1.90 6.89 17.48
C TYR A 586 3.39 6.80 17.82
N LYS A 587 4.07 7.94 17.99
CA LYS A 587 5.49 7.99 18.34
C LYS A 587 5.79 7.83 19.82
N LEU A 588 4.85 8.19 20.68
CA LEU A 588 5.03 8.25 22.14
C LEU A 588 4.27 7.14 22.88
N LEU A 589 3.63 6.21 22.18
CA LEU A 589 3.06 4.99 22.75
C LEU A 589 3.81 3.74 22.26
N PRO A 590 5.10 3.55 22.62
CA PRO A 590 5.84 2.36 22.22
C PRO A 590 5.31 1.10 22.89
N GLY A 591 5.30 -0.02 22.16
CA GLY A 591 4.75 -1.29 22.66
C GLY A 591 5.73 -2.19 23.40
N GLY A 592 6.97 -1.75 23.67
CA GLY A 592 7.97 -2.58 24.36
C GLY A 592 8.58 -3.68 23.50
N LYS A 593 9.33 -4.58 24.15
CA LYS A 593 10.17 -5.61 23.49
C LYS A 593 9.40 -6.52 22.52
N TYR A 594 8.15 -6.84 22.84
CA TYR A 594 7.33 -7.81 22.10
C TYR A 594 6.32 -7.16 21.16
N ALA A 595 6.16 -5.83 21.17
CA ALA A 595 5.24 -5.12 20.31
C ALA A 595 5.85 -3.82 19.76
N GLN A 596 7.10 -3.89 19.26
CA GLN A 596 7.67 -2.77 18.51
C GLN A 596 6.94 -2.60 17.18
N ARG A 597 6.61 -1.35 16.84
CA ARG A 597 5.79 -1.01 15.67
C ARG A 597 6.38 0.19 14.90
N PRO A 598 6.63 0.05 13.59
CA PRO A 598 6.99 1.19 12.74
C PRO A 598 5.77 2.08 12.43
N VAL A 599 6.03 3.31 11.97
CA VAL A 599 4.97 4.25 11.57
C VAL A 599 4.96 4.46 10.05
N LEU A 600 3.80 4.30 9.41
CA LEU A 600 3.57 4.61 7.98
C LEU A 600 2.90 5.97 7.83
N TYR A 601 3.41 6.82 6.93
CA TYR A 601 2.78 8.07 6.50
C TYR A 601 2.92 8.27 4.98
N VAL A 602 2.14 9.18 4.42
CA VAL A 602 2.06 9.46 2.98
C VAL A 602 2.81 10.75 2.65
N ASP A 603 3.36 10.83 1.44
CA ASP A 603 3.87 12.10 0.94
C ASP A 603 2.87 13.25 1.08
N GLY A 604 3.34 14.42 1.54
CA GLY A 604 2.49 15.59 1.76
C GLY A 604 1.97 15.73 3.18
N ASP A 605 1.85 14.62 3.94
CA ASP A 605 1.46 14.62 5.35
C ASP A 605 2.39 15.51 6.18
N GLU A 606 3.70 15.50 5.92
CA GLU A 606 4.68 16.29 6.67
C GLU A 606 4.50 17.81 6.48
N SER A 607 3.74 18.20 5.46
CA SER A 607 3.40 19.59 5.14
C SER A 607 1.93 19.91 5.40
N PHE A 608 1.20 19.00 6.07
CA PHE A 608 -0.23 19.09 6.33
C PHE A 608 -1.05 19.29 5.04
N THR A 609 -0.62 18.63 3.95
CA THR A 609 -1.43 18.54 2.73
C THR A 609 -2.66 17.71 3.04
N LYS A 610 -3.86 18.28 2.85
CA LYS A 610 -5.10 17.67 3.37
C LYS A 610 -5.52 16.43 2.60
N ASN A 611 -5.46 16.48 1.27
CA ASN A 611 -5.84 15.38 0.40
C ASN A 611 -5.07 15.45 -0.93
N GLY A 612 -5.27 14.46 -1.78
CA GLY A 612 -4.80 14.44 -3.16
C GLY A 612 -4.05 13.17 -3.52
N ILE A 613 -3.67 12.32 -2.56
CA ILE A 613 -2.88 11.12 -2.89
C ILE A 613 -3.68 10.19 -3.82
N GLU A 614 -4.97 10.00 -3.58
CA GLU A 614 -5.80 9.08 -4.37
C GLU A 614 -5.82 9.50 -5.85
N SER A 615 -6.17 10.76 -6.12
CA SER A 615 -6.15 11.33 -7.48
C SER A 615 -4.78 11.30 -8.15
N VAL A 616 -3.70 11.54 -7.41
CA VAL A 616 -2.32 11.52 -7.92
C VAL A 616 -1.90 10.12 -8.35
N ILE A 617 -2.35 9.09 -7.62
CA ILE A 617 -2.13 7.70 -8.01
C ILE A 617 -2.96 7.38 -9.25
N GLY A 618 -4.23 7.79 -9.26
CA GLY A 618 -5.14 7.51 -10.35
C GLY A 618 -4.71 8.13 -11.68
N GLU A 619 -4.52 9.45 -11.70
CA GLU A 619 -4.29 10.22 -12.93
C GLU A 619 -2.81 10.31 -13.35
N GLU A 620 -1.88 9.70 -12.59
CA GLU A 620 -0.43 9.82 -12.80
C GLU A 620 0.02 11.29 -12.90
N MET A 621 -0.38 12.14 -11.93
CA MET A 621 -0.11 13.58 -11.96
C MET A 621 0.66 14.08 -10.75
N SER A 622 1.19 15.29 -10.83
CA SER A 622 1.84 15.94 -9.69
C SER A 622 0.87 16.31 -8.59
N MET A 623 1.30 16.16 -7.33
CA MET A 623 0.47 16.43 -6.16
C MET A 623 0.57 17.91 -5.74
N PRO A 624 -0.57 18.64 -5.66
CA PRO A 624 -0.62 19.94 -4.99
C PRO A 624 -0.30 19.77 -3.50
N ARG A 625 0.47 20.70 -2.92
CA ARG A 625 0.93 20.60 -1.53
C ARG A 625 0.74 21.90 -0.77
N GLU A 626 0.37 21.77 0.49
CA GLU A 626 0.18 22.90 1.41
C GLU A 626 1.53 23.47 1.88
N LYS A 627 1.61 24.79 2.02
CA LYS A 627 2.83 25.50 2.46
C LYS A 627 2.86 25.68 3.98
N HIS A 628 2.90 24.59 4.74
CA HIS A 628 2.77 24.63 6.19
C HIS A 628 4.10 24.42 6.95
N TYR A 629 5.01 25.38 6.87
CA TYR A 629 6.38 25.25 7.42
C TYR A 629 6.45 25.10 8.93
N GLU A 630 5.57 25.75 9.68
CA GLU A 630 5.53 25.63 11.14
C GLU A 630 5.08 24.24 11.61
N PHE A 631 4.14 23.63 10.88
CA PHE A 631 3.67 22.27 11.14
C PHE A 631 4.80 21.28 10.87
N TYR A 632 5.44 21.39 9.69
CA TYR A 632 6.59 20.56 9.33
C TYR A 632 7.68 20.64 10.40
N ALA A 633 7.99 21.84 10.89
CA ALA A 633 9.03 22.02 11.90
C ALA A 633 8.73 21.24 13.20
N LYS A 634 7.46 21.16 13.61
CA LYS A 634 7.03 20.35 14.77
C LYS A 634 7.03 18.85 14.45
N PHE A 635 6.48 18.47 13.29
CA PHE A 635 6.39 17.09 12.81
C PHE A 635 7.78 16.42 12.74
N ASP A 636 8.73 17.10 12.08
CA ASP A 636 10.12 16.67 11.92
C ASP A 636 10.88 16.67 13.25
N ALA A 637 10.69 17.71 14.08
CA ALA A 637 11.37 17.79 15.38
C ALA A 637 10.95 16.69 16.33
N LEU A 638 9.68 16.29 16.31
CA LEU A 638 9.18 15.20 17.12
C LEU A 638 9.77 13.85 16.69
N ASP A 639 9.86 13.60 15.38
CA ASP A 639 10.48 12.38 14.85
C ASP A 639 11.96 12.26 15.26
N ARG A 640 12.73 13.35 15.10
CA ARG A 640 14.12 13.42 15.54
C ARG A 640 14.26 13.24 17.05
N PHE A 641 13.37 13.87 17.83
CA PHE A 641 13.35 13.70 19.28
C PHE A 641 13.17 12.23 19.63
N VAL A 642 12.13 11.57 19.14
CA VAL A 642 11.82 10.16 19.43
C VAL A 642 12.99 9.24 19.10
N LYS A 643 13.56 9.34 17.89
CA LYS A 643 14.71 8.52 17.45
C LYS A 643 15.95 8.68 18.33
N SER A 644 16.10 9.83 19.00
CA SER A 644 17.21 10.12 19.91
C SER A 644 17.01 9.65 21.35
N GLN A 645 15.83 9.11 21.69
CA GLN A 645 15.50 8.70 23.05
C GLN A 645 15.35 7.17 23.15
N PRO A 646 16.38 6.43 23.63
CA PRO A 646 16.30 4.98 23.81
C PRO A 646 15.17 4.50 24.74
N ILE A 647 14.71 5.36 25.67
CA ILE A 647 13.54 5.07 26.52
C ILE A 647 12.27 5.00 25.67
N ILE A 648 12.17 5.76 24.59
CA ILE A 648 11.01 5.75 23.70
C ILE A 648 11.15 4.65 22.65
N THR A 649 12.32 4.49 22.02
CA THR A 649 12.50 3.52 20.93
C THR A 649 12.56 2.05 21.38
N ASP A 650 12.91 1.79 22.65
CA ASP A 650 12.98 0.42 23.18
C ASP A 650 12.15 0.22 24.46
N GLY A 651 11.54 1.27 24.99
CA GLY A 651 10.71 1.18 26.19
C GLY A 651 9.27 0.81 25.87
N GLU A 652 8.45 0.90 26.91
CA GLU A 652 7.06 0.49 26.89
C GLU A 652 6.20 1.59 27.50
N ALA A 653 5.06 1.87 26.86
CA ALA A 653 4.06 2.80 27.38
C ALA A 653 3.07 2.09 28.32
N GLN A 654 2.73 2.75 29.42
CA GLN A 654 1.71 2.32 30.38
C GLN A 654 0.78 3.47 30.69
N ILE A 655 -0.52 3.28 30.46
CA ILE A 655 -1.55 4.27 30.81
C ILE A 655 -1.61 4.41 32.33
N LEU A 656 -1.50 5.65 32.81
CA LEU A 656 -1.73 5.98 34.22
C LEU A 656 -3.20 6.36 34.45
N ILE A 657 -3.77 7.11 33.50
CA ILE A 657 -5.17 7.54 33.53
C ILE A 657 -5.63 7.87 32.11
N GLN A 658 -6.89 7.55 31.81
CA GLN A 658 -7.65 8.06 30.67
C GLN A 658 -9.08 8.30 31.13
N GLU A 659 -9.64 9.47 30.84
CA GLU A 659 -10.98 9.90 31.26
C GLU A 659 -11.81 10.30 30.03
N GLU A 660 -13.13 10.09 30.09
CA GLU A 660 -14.06 10.35 28.99
C GLU A 660 -14.08 11.80 28.50
N ASP A 661 -13.68 12.76 29.35
CA ASP A 661 -13.61 14.18 28.99
C ASP A 661 -12.43 14.52 28.06
N GLY A 662 -11.56 13.54 27.79
CA GLY A 662 -10.40 13.68 26.91
C GLY A 662 -9.07 13.71 27.66
N PHE A 663 -9.03 13.71 28.99
CA PHE A 663 -7.74 13.68 29.70
C PHE A 663 -7.07 12.32 29.58
N ALA A 664 -5.79 12.29 29.23
CA ALA A 664 -4.98 11.08 29.33
C ALA A 664 -3.56 11.39 29.81
N ALA A 665 -2.99 10.48 30.58
CA ALA A 665 -1.57 10.49 30.90
C ALA A 665 -0.98 9.07 30.89
N TRP A 666 0.22 8.93 30.34
CA TRP A 666 0.92 7.66 30.29
C TRP A 666 2.41 7.81 30.52
N LEU A 667 2.99 6.76 31.10
CA LEU A 667 4.41 6.64 31.40
C LEU A 667 5.10 5.85 30.29
N ILE A 668 6.26 6.29 29.83
CA ILE A 668 7.15 5.52 28.96
C ILE A 668 8.41 5.21 29.77
N SER A 669 8.68 3.93 29.99
CA SER A 669 9.82 3.49 30.79
C SER A 669 10.59 2.37 30.08
N LYS A 670 11.85 2.20 30.48
CA LYS A 670 12.71 1.12 29.98
C LYS A 670 13.58 0.63 31.13
N GLU A 671 13.34 -0.56 31.62
CA GLU A 671 14.19 -1.17 32.66
C GLU A 671 15.60 -1.46 32.13
N PRO A 672 16.68 -1.25 32.93
CA PRO A 672 16.71 -0.77 34.32
C PRO A 672 16.92 0.76 34.45
N LEU A 673 16.56 1.56 33.44
CA LEU A 673 16.83 3.00 33.46
C LEU A 673 15.99 3.70 34.53
N LYS A 674 16.65 4.47 35.39
CA LYS A 674 16.00 5.32 36.42
C LYS A 674 15.30 6.56 35.86
N LYS A 675 15.20 6.69 34.53
CA LYS A 675 14.54 7.80 33.85
C LYS A 675 13.36 7.28 33.07
N ALA A 676 12.29 8.05 33.05
CA ALA A 676 11.08 7.77 32.28
C ALA A 676 10.56 9.06 31.64
N PHE A 677 9.66 8.92 30.67
CA PHE A 677 8.88 10.04 30.15
C PHE A 677 7.44 9.93 30.64
N LEU A 678 6.84 11.05 31.03
CA LEU A 678 5.41 11.16 31.26
C LEU A 678 4.83 12.04 30.16
N ILE A 679 3.83 11.53 29.46
CA ILE A 679 3.06 12.30 28.49
C ILE A 679 1.71 12.61 29.12
N VAL A 680 1.28 13.86 28.99
CA VAL A 680 -0.07 14.30 29.39
C VAL A 680 -0.72 14.94 28.17
N SER A 681 -1.97 14.60 27.88
CA SER A 681 -2.68 15.12 26.72
C SER A 681 -4.17 15.28 26.94
N ASN A 682 -4.77 16.15 26.12
CA ASN A 682 -6.17 16.04 25.75
C ASN A 682 -6.26 15.21 24.46
N TYR A 683 -6.75 13.97 24.54
CA TYR A 683 -6.79 13.06 23.40
C TYR A 683 -7.98 13.29 22.45
N ASN A 684 -8.91 14.18 22.80
CA ASN A 684 -9.95 14.63 21.87
C ASN A 684 -9.34 15.50 20.78
N TYR A 685 -9.73 15.29 19.53
CA TYR A 685 -9.29 16.12 18.42
C TYR A 685 -10.10 17.41 18.29
N PRO A 686 -9.53 18.51 17.77
CA PRO A 686 -10.28 19.73 17.50
C PRO A 686 -11.47 19.49 16.57
N THR A 687 -11.28 18.63 15.57
CA THR A 687 -12.32 18.08 14.70
C THR A 687 -12.07 16.60 14.48
N GLU A 688 -13.12 15.81 14.38
CA GLU A 688 -13.02 14.41 13.94
C GLU A 688 -14.28 13.97 13.20
N PHE A 689 -14.11 13.37 12.03
CA PHE A 689 -15.17 12.68 11.33
C PHE A 689 -15.43 11.33 11.99
N VAL A 690 -16.64 11.12 12.48
CA VAL A 690 -17.03 9.89 13.20
C VAL A 690 -18.23 9.25 12.54
N THR A 691 -18.31 7.92 12.63
CA THR A 691 -19.47 7.12 12.27
C THR A 691 -20.21 6.73 13.54
N ILE A 692 -21.49 7.11 13.59
CA ILE A 692 -22.40 6.82 14.70
C ILE A 692 -23.32 5.68 14.28
N HIS A 693 -23.33 4.62 15.08
CA HIS A 693 -24.22 3.48 14.94
C HIS A 693 -25.40 3.65 15.89
N ASN A 694 -26.60 3.66 15.35
CA ASN A 694 -27.83 3.73 16.13
C ASN A 694 -28.25 2.33 16.59
N GLU A 695 -29.07 2.24 17.65
CA GLU A 695 -29.56 0.97 18.18
C GLU A 695 -30.41 0.17 17.18
N ASP A 696 -31.00 0.84 16.18
CA ASP A 696 -31.78 0.23 15.11
C ASP A 696 -30.92 -0.40 13.98
N GLY A 697 -29.59 -0.33 14.10
CA GLY A 697 -28.63 -0.84 13.13
C GLY A 697 -28.33 0.13 11.97
N SER A 698 -29.00 1.28 11.91
CA SER A 698 -28.63 2.35 10.97
C SER A 698 -27.34 3.04 11.41
N CYS A 699 -26.62 3.65 10.46
CA CYS A 699 -25.47 4.48 10.77
C CYS A 699 -25.48 5.76 9.94
N TYR A 700 -24.88 6.80 10.49
CA TYR A 700 -24.59 8.05 9.80
C TYR A 700 -23.23 8.58 10.26
N SER A 701 -22.67 9.51 9.50
CA SER A 701 -21.40 10.12 9.85
C SER A 701 -21.54 11.62 10.06
N GLU A 702 -20.80 12.16 11.02
CA GLU A 702 -20.77 13.59 11.34
C GLU A 702 -19.37 14.06 11.76
N VAL A 703 -19.13 15.37 11.71
CA VAL A 703 -17.90 15.97 12.25
C VAL A 703 -18.14 16.40 13.70
N LYS A 704 -17.48 15.74 14.65
CA LYS A 704 -17.45 16.13 16.07
C LYS A 704 -16.35 17.14 16.34
N LYS A 705 -16.58 18.01 17.33
CA LYS A 705 -15.60 18.99 17.83
C LYS A 705 -15.19 18.62 19.24
N GLY A 706 -13.88 18.60 19.49
CA GLY A 706 -13.33 18.37 20.83
C GLY A 706 -13.46 19.59 21.74
N ASN A 707 -13.51 19.32 23.04
CA ASN A 707 -13.57 20.34 24.09
C ASN A 707 -12.25 20.40 24.89
N PRO A 708 -11.87 21.57 25.43
CA PRO A 708 -10.77 21.67 26.38
C PRO A 708 -11.04 20.87 27.64
N VAL A 709 -9.98 20.29 28.19
CA VAL A 709 -9.97 19.64 29.51
C VAL A 709 -9.45 20.63 30.53
N ASN A 710 -10.10 20.74 31.69
CA ASN A 710 -9.76 21.75 32.69
C ASN A 710 -9.47 21.15 34.07
N ASN A 711 -8.63 21.83 34.84
CA ASN A 711 -8.36 21.58 36.26
C ASN A 711 -7.96 20.12 36.57
N LYS A 712 -7.00 19.57 35.81
CA LYS A 712 -6.49 18.21 36.01
C LYS A 712 -5.23 18.21 36.84
N ILE A 713 -5.08 17.17 37.66
CA ILE A 713 -3.91 16.94 38.50
C ILE A 713 -3.47 15.49 38.29
N ILE A 714 -2.18 15.28 38.02
CA ILE A 714 -1.59 13.94 37.97
C ILE A 714 -0.56 13.80 39.09
N LYS A 715 -0.77 12.80 39.95
CA LYS A 715 0.23 12.40 40.96
C LYS A 715 1.23 11.45 40.31
N LEU A 716 2.52 11.72 40.49
CA LEU A 716 3.56 10.88 39.93
C LEU A 716 3.70 9.57 40.73
N PRO A 717 4.08 8.45 40.10
CA PRO A 717 4.35 7.21 40.83
C PRO A 717 5.45 7.44 41.88
N GLY A 718 5.27 6.91 43.09
CA GLY A 718 5.88 7.43 44.34
C GLY A 718 7.39 7.69 44.34
N ASP A 719 8.15 6.91 43.58
CA ASP A 719 9.62 7.00 43.53
C ASP A 719 10.11 8.04 42.50
N PHE A 720 9.23 8.54 41.64
CA PHE A 720 9.57 9.46 40.55
C PHE A 720 9.36 10.92 40.95
N ARG A 721 10.19 11.79 40.38
CA ARG A 721 10.00 13.25 40.37
C ARG A 721 10.09 13.79 38.95
N ALA A 722 9.27 14.79 38.64
CA ALA A 722 9.41 15.54 37.39
C ALA A 722 10.60 16.50 37.52
N ILE A 723 11.52 16.44 36.55
CA ILE A 723 12.74 17.28 36.56
C ILE A 723 12.78 18.29 35.42
N SER A 724 12.02 18.06 34.34
CA SER A 724 11.92 18.98 33.21
C SER A 724 10.71 18.68 32.34
N GLU A 725 10.28 19.68 31.60
CA GLU A 725 9.36 19.56 30.46
C GLU A 725 10.12 19.79 29.15
N TYR A 726 9.88 18.98 28.13
CA TYR A 726 10.38 19.24 26.79
C TYR A 726 9.43 20.20 26.06
N ILE A 727 9.98 21.34 25.64
CA ILE A 727 9.23 22.38 24.91
C ILE A 727 9.83 22.52 23.51
N PHE A 728 8.96 22.64 22.52
CA PHE A 728 9.35 22.94 21.15
C PHE A 728 9.84 24.39 21.03
N THR A 729 11.13 24.57 20.73
CA THR A 729 11.80 25.87 20.52
C THR A 729 12.87 25.71 19.45
N ASP A 730 12.99 26.67 18.52
CA ASP A 730 13.99 26.64 17.43
C ASP A 730 14.04 25.32 16.64
N SER A 731 12.88 24.79 16.26
CA SER A 731 12.74 23.55 15.49
C SER A 731 13.30 22.29 16.19
N LYS A 732 13.33 22.28 17.52
CA LYS A 732 13.72 21.12 18.34
C LYS A 732 12.94 21.07 19.66
N TYR A 733 12.78 19.89 20.22
CA TYR A 733 12.33 19.73 21.60
C TYR A 733 13.54 19.88 22.52
N SER A 734 13.49 20.84 23.45
CA SER A 734 14.55 21.11 24.43
C SER A 734 14.00 21.05 25.86
N PRO A 735 14.77 20.55 26.83
CA PRO A 735 14.32 20.46 28.21
C PRO A 735 14.30 21.86 28.86
N LYS A 736 13.18 22.20 29.49
CA LYS A 736 13.03 23.29 30.45
C LYS A 736 12.98 22.67 31.84
N HIS A 737 14.07 22.84 32.59
CA HIS A 737 14.18 22.28 33.94
C HIS A 737 13.26 22.99 34.93
N PHE A 738 12.67 22.22 35.83
CA PHE A 738 11.95 22.77 36.97
C PHE A 738 12.93 23.22 38.06
N THR A 739 12.56 24.27 38.80
CA THR A 739 13.33 24.74 39.94
C THR A 739 13.29 23.74 41.09
N ASP A 740 12.13 23.13 41.31
CA ASP A 740 11.88 22.12 42.33
C ASP A 740 11.55 20.77 41.70
N GLN A 741 11.92 19.68 42.37
CA GLN A 741 11.52 18.34 41.98
C GLN A 741 10.06 18.11 42.34
N LEU A 742 9.19 18.07 41.33
CA LEU A 742 7.74 17.98 41.52
C LEU A 742 7.30 16.53 41.73
N THR A 743 6.37 16.30 42.67
CA THR A 743 5.69 15.02 42.92
C THR A 743 4.32 14.92 42.25
N GLU A 744 3.79 16.04 41.78
CA GLU A 744 2.53 16.15 41.06
C GLU A 744 2.61 17.27 40.01
N LEU A 745 1.77 17.19 38.99
CA LEU A 745 1.65 18.22 37.94
C LEU A 745 0.19 18.64 37.80
N THR A 746 -0.03 19.95 37.68
CA THR A 746 -1.36 20.56 37.55
C THR A 746 -1.52 21.20 36.17
N PHE A 747 -2.70 21.04 35.58
CA PHE A 747 -3.07 21.54 34.27
C PHE A 747 -4.38 22.31 34.39
N GLU A 748 -4.31 23.64 34.28
CA GLU A 748 -5.49 24.51 34.32
C GLU A 748 -6.39 24.28 33.10
N GLU A 749 -5.79 24.22 31.91
CA GLU A 749 -6.44 23.94 30.64
C GLU A 749 -5.50 23.08 29.75
N LEU A 750 -6.08 22.13 29.03
CA LEU A 750 -5.47 21.42 27.91
C LEU A 750 -6.43 21.49 26.72
N LYS A 751 -6.00 22.16 25.64
CA LYS A 751 -6.82 22.28 24.41
C LYS A 751 -6.93 20.94 23.69
N PRO A 752 -7.97 20.70 22.88
CA PRO A 752 -8.05 19.49 22.06
C PRO A 752 -6.76 19.23 21.29
N ALA A 753 -6.27 17.99 21.34
CA ALA A 753 -5.01 17.53 20.76
C ALA A 753 -3.73 18.17 21.36
N GLU A 754 -3.82 18.90 22.47
CA GLU A 754 -2.64 19.37 23.18
C GLU A 754 -1.96 18.20 23.91
N PHE A 755 -0.63 18.11 23.81
CA PHE A 755 0.17 17.14 24.54
C PHE A 755 1.45 17.77 25.08
N ARG A 756 1.91 17.30 26.24
CA ARG A 756 3.10 17.80 26.95
C ARG A 756 3.99 16.62 27.34
N ILE A 757 5.31 16.80 27.23
CA ILE A 757 6.32 15.73 27.41
C ILE A 757 7.18 16.07 28.63
N PHE A 758 7.11 15.27 29.67
CA PHE A 758 7.87 15.46 30.91
C PHE A 758 8.93 14.38 31.09
N VAL A 759 10.07 14.74 31.69
CA VAL A 759 11.08 13.78 32.13
C VAL A 759 10.89 13.51 33.60
N LEU A 760 10.79 12.23 33.94
CA LEU A 760 10.76 11.75 35.30
C LEU A 760 12.10 11.10 35.67
N GLN A 761 12.51 11.28 36.92
CA GLN A 761 13.69 10.62 37.50
C GLN A 761 13.29 9.88 38.78
N LYS A 762 13.67 8.61 38.85
CA LYS A 762 13.53 7.76 40.04
C LYS A 762 14.62 8.15 41.06
N ILE A 763 14.22 8.48 42.28
CA ILE A 763 15.13 8.82 43.40
C ILE A 763 15.77 7.54 43.94
#